data_AF-A0A4S4KA03-F1
#
_entry.id   AF-A0A4S4KA03-F1
#
_cell.length_a   1.000
_cell.length_b   1.000
_cell.length_c   1.000
_cell.angle_alpha   90.00
_cell.angle_beta   90.00
_cell.angle_gamma   90.00
#
_symmetry.space_group_name_H-M   'P 1'
#
loop_
_entity.id
_entity.type
_entity.pdbx_description
1 polymer ?
#
loop_
_entity_poly.entity_id
_entity_poly.type
_entity_poly.pdbx_seq_one_letter_code
_entity_poly.pdbx_strand_id
1 'polypeptide(L)'
;MVTLSNCGQSEITTDRYLKHEIAAPPGQDGKAGRFTSVYWHPEDASTVFLTTASDVIKRSYIWDTFVSRSKPPHDSGSVVVLDGASILLTPFRTQNVPPPMSSLQLPLTSSPNAPKHQSRLPSHISFTPDKDIMTSLWETGYIELTDLHTRLGPGPGKVMDPVKLWTGYTVENQTNKAYRQILALVSEEPSLLRLAVLGSENKPDGKDVISLVVLKENEVQGRFEVVLPQRNGRLIPSDDLLFWQAPDGEIFAVDFKIGTSSPVAKFPRFYSYAEHASVPPQASQGNEKPSPSSLFIGLTPIGNLSVCTESEGEAGCHRILATNANSFIVASGFLVYTTTAHVAHFAPLAALSELLSNPDSAVASGSAESLPQWETRRVERGSRIVTAVPSTMSLVLQMPRGNLETINPRPLVMEIVKQDIDKADYAKAFAACRRHRVDLNVFVEHDKETLMGRLAEFVEQVENVDYINLFLTSIGQGTLPDDVVNQVCDRVRQELEKKDMKKYINSILTAHVMKRPADHEAGLDLLLRLRENEPGLVEDAVKYIIFLVDADRLFDTALGMYDFSLVLMVAQHAQKDPREYLPFLRELRALEKSYQRFKIDDHLKHYEKALRNLSLAGEDRFDEALAYVEKYQLYDIALSIWKDTERYDTMLSAYGDWLFERREFKDAAFVFRQASRFSKAMLAYEKALDWQELFDIAFSLRLQDQISEGDLVATAYSVAEGLSGKKRYQEAARVLLDYGKDVREAVISLVQGNHFSEARRIITMHSMLGLLEEIVYPGALESRAQIAEELGEIKEQLKKQVARLRELRVKKVEEPDAFYGVEDMELHNVDVMTDVSMAPTMFTRSKRKMERKVGSGRKGTVDEEEYLLRSVTKLVTRFNTTQAEAMNLLPHLFQFAEEHREEGRDLQRELEDFARELKESVDEIWKKPQDAEAEGETSAEGWAKRMQEYEKQRQIDPMDKVAKPELVKQEWNTQLSRVGLGMGSRK
;
A
#
# COMPACT_ATOMS: atom_id res chain seq x y z
N MET A 1 0.77 41.90 -48.51
CA MET A 1 1.52 40.68 -48.91
C MET A 1 2.90 41.08 -49.37
N VAL A 2 3.94 40.78 -48.58
CA VAL A 2 5.33 40.78 -49.06
C VAL A 2 5.79 39.34 -48.95
N THR A 3 5.81 38.64 -50.08
CA THR A 3 6.37 37.30 -50.22
C THR A 3 7.88 37.44 -50.44
N LEU A 4 8.68 37.03 -49.46
CA LEU A 4 10.10 36.77 -49.65
C LEU A 4 10.25 35.35 -50.20
N SER A 5 10.44 35.25 -51.51
CA SER A 5 10.85 34.04 -52.22
C SER A 5 12.36 34.10 -52.45
N ASN A 6 13.14 33.31 -51.71
CA ASN A 6 14.41 32.76 -52.16
C ASN A 6 14.95 31.75 -51.14
N CYS A 7 14.89 30.46 -51.46
CA CYS A 7 16.04 29.57 -51.63
C CYS A 7 15.50 28.15 -51.86
N GLY A 8 15.81 27.57 -53.03
CA GLY A 8 15.47 26.19 -53.33
C GLY A 8 16.45 25.22 -52.65
N GLN A 9 15.91 24.17 -52.03
CA GLN A 9 16.50 22.83 -51.92
C GLN A 9 15.49 21.88 -51.24
N SER A 10 15.19 20.76 -51.93
CA SER A 10 14.47 19.55 -51.47
C SER A 10 13.15 19.76 -50.70
N GLU A 11 12.03 19.73 -51.41
CA GLU A 11 10.67 19.80 -50.87
C GLU A 11 10.32 18.56 -50.02
N ILE A 12 10.50 18.69 -48.71
CA ILE A 12 9.54 18.12 -47.76
C ILE A 12 8.34 19.07 -47.83
N THR A 13 7.24 18.62 -48.45
CA THR A 13 5.97 19.37 -48.50
C THR A 13 5.48 19.64 -47.08
N THR A 14 5.84 20.81 -46.55
CA THR A 14 5.40 21.31 -45.25
C THR A 14 4.22 22.23 -45.51
N ASP A 15 3.02 21.75 -45.17
CA ASP A 15 1.81 22.55 -45.31
C ASP A 15 1.86 23.77 -44.38
N ARG A 16 1.55 24.94 -44.93
CA ARG A 16 1.52 26.23 -44.21
C ARG A 16 0.08 26.61 -43.93
N TYR A 17 -0.22 26.98 -42.69
CA TYR A 17 -1.54 27.45 -42.29
C TYR A 17 -1.59 28.96 -42.10
N LEU A 18 -2.69 29.59 -42.53
CA LEU A 18 -2.98 30.98 -42.19
C LEU A 18 -3.91 31.06 -40.97
N LYS A 19 -3.30 31.19 -39.77
CA LYS A 19 -4.01 31.20 -38.47
C LYS A 19 -4.56 32.56 -38.04
N HIS A 20 -3.89 33.63 -38.41
CA HIS A 20 -4.23 34.98 -37.95
C HIS A 20 -3.84 36.02 -39.00
N GLU A 21 -4.64 37.08 -39.09
CA GLU A 21 -4.45 38.21 -39.98
C GLU A 21 -4.61 39.49 -39.17
N ILE A 22 -3.72 40.46 -39.38
CA ILE A 22 -3.76 41.75 -38.69
C ILE A 22 -3.86 42.88 -39.70
N ALA A 23 -4.79 43.81 -39.45
CA ALA A 23 -4.90 45.06 -40.20
C ALA A 23 -4.25 46.21 -39.42
N ALA A 24 -3.68 47.17 -40.17
CA ALA A 24 -3.17 48.40 -39.56
C ALA A 24 -4.33 49.30 -39.13
N PRO A 25 -4.31 49.89 -37.92
CA PRO A 25 -5.37 50.77 -37.47
C PRO A 25 -5.45 52.02 -38.37
N PRO A 26 -6.67 52.54 -38.66
CA PRO A 26 -6.83 53.71 -39.50
C PRO A 26 -6.12 54.93 -38.88
N GLY A 27 -5.54 55.78 -39.74
CA GLY A 27 -4.91 57.01 -39.28
C GLY A 27 -5.93 58.05 -38.81
N GLN A 28 -5.48 59.11 -38.12
CA GLN A 28 -6.34 60.18 -37.61
C GLN A 28 -7.20 60.87 -38.71
N ASP A 29 -6.72 60.83 -39.96
CA ASP A 29 -7.43 61.36 -41.14
C ASP A 29 -8.53 60.42 -41.70
N GLY A 30 -8.81 59.29 -41.03
CA GLY A 30 -9.76 58.27 -41.49
C GLY A 30 -9.29 57.44 -42.71
N LYS A 31 -8.07 57.66 -43.19
CA LYS A 31 -7.43 56.87 -44.26
C LYS A 31 -7.03 55.48 -43.75
N ALA A 32 -7.01 54.50 -44.66
CA ALA A 32 -6.56 53.15 -44.36
C ALA A 32 -5.15 53.16 -43.73
N GLY A 33 -5.02 52.47 -42.60
CA GLY A 33 -3.78 52.37 -41.85
C GLY A 33 -2.65 51.73 -42.64
N ARG A 34 -1.40 52.07 -42.29
CA ARG A 34 -0.21 51.38 -42.81
C ARG A 34 0.80 51.17 -41.69
N PHE A 35 1.31 49.94 -41.59
CA PHE A 35 2.47 49.65 -40.74
C PHE A 35 3.74 50.23 -41.38
N THR A 36 4.49 51.01 -40.61
CA THR A 36 5.79 51.58 -40.99
C THR A 36 6.95 50.63 -40.69
N SER A 37 6.87 49.87 -39.59
CA SER A 37 7.80 48.79 -39.29
C SER A 37 7.11 47.64 -38.55
N VAL A 38 7.70 46.44 -38.68
CA VAL A 38 7.28 45.20 -38.00
C VAL A 38 8.54 44.57 -37.42
N TYR A 39 8.56 44.36 -36.11
CA TYR A 39 9.72 43.80 -35.39
C TYR A 39 9.25 42.75 -34.38
N TRP A 40 9.73 41.52 -34.51
CA TRP A 40 9.48 40.47 -33.52
C TRP A 40 10.36 40.69 -32.29
N HIS A 41 9.82 40.41 -31.10
CA HIS A 41 10.61 40.46 -29.89
C HIS A 41 11.74 39.40 -29.95
N PRO A 42 12.99 39.74 -29.58
CA PRO A 42 14.13 38.83 -29.76
C PRO A 42 14.07 37.59 -28.85
N GLU A 43 13.55 37.73 -27.63
CA GLU A 43 13.45 36.61 -26.66
C GLU A 43 12.06 35.95 -26.61
N ASP A 44 10.98 36.73 -26.66
CA ASP A 44 9.60 36.23 -26.69
C ASP A 44 9.07 36.08 -28.12
N ALA A 45 9.14 34.86 -28.65
CA ALA A 45 8.67 34.53 -29.99
C ALA A 45 7.16 34.80 -30.23
N SER A 46 6.38 35.03 -29.17
CA SER A 46 4.94 35.30 -29.26
C SER A 46 4.60 36.80 -29.30
N THR A 47 5.60 37.68 -29.18
CA THR A 47 5.38 39.13 -29.13
C THR A 47 5.92 39.83 -30.37
N VAL A 48 5.13 40.73 -30.94
CA VAL A 48 5.48 41.59 -32.08
C VAL A 48 5.22 43.06 -31.78
N PHE A 49 6.15 43.91 -32.22
CA PHE A 49 6.04 45.35 -32.23
C PHE A 49 5.72 45.82 -33.64
N LEU A 50 4.66 46.62 -33.75
CA LEU A 50 4.18 47.20 -34.99
C LEU A 50 4.17 48.71 -34.81
N THR A 51 4.72 49.45 -35.76
CA THR A 51 4.62 50.91 -35.74
C THR A 51 3.73 51.39 -36.87
N THR A 52 2.98 52.45 -36.61
CA THR A 52 2.32 53.27 -37.63
C THR A 52 2.94 54.66 -37.64
N ALA A 53 2.43 55.58 -38.46
CA ALA A 53 2.87 56.97 -38.43
C ALA A 53 2.57 57.68 -37.09
N SER A 54 1.63 57.16 -36.29
CA SER A 54 1.13 57.77 -35.06
C SER A 54 1.35 56.93 -33.80
N ASP A 55 1.43 55.60 -33.92
CA ASP A 55 1.31 54.69 -32.79
C ASP A 55 2.39 53.61 -32.79
N VAL A 56 2.78 53.18 -31.58
CA VAL A 56 3.57 51.97 -31.34
C VAL A 56 2.67 50.94 -30.70
N ILE A 57 2.50 49.80 -31.37
CA ILE A 57 1.57 48.73 -30.98
C ILE A 57 2.39 47.50 -30.60
N LYS A 58 2.29 47.07 -29.35
CA LYS A 58 2.79 45.78 -28.88
C LYS A 58 1.64 44.77 -28.92
N ARG A 59 1.79 43.67 -29.65
CA ARG A 59 0.86 42.53 -29.63
C ARG A 59 1.56 41.30 -29.10
N SER A 60 0.89 40.56 -28.21
CA SER A 60 1.34 39.27 -27.70
C SER A 60 0.30 38.21 -28.06
N TYR A 61 0.77 37.09 -28.59
CA TYR A 61 -0.07 35.99 -29.07
C TYR A 61 -0.01 34.80 -28.12
N ILE A 62 -1.10 34.04 -28.07
CA ILE A 62 -1.17 32.79 -27.31
C ILE A 62 -1.71 31.72 -28.25
N TRP A 63 -1.09 30.53 -28.22
CA TRP A 63 -1.62 29.37 -28.90
C TRP A 63 -2.90 28.90 -28.24
N ASP A 64 -3.93 28.65 -29.04
CA ASP A 64 -5.21 28.17 -28.56
C ASP A 64 -5.68 26.98 -29.41
N THR A 65 -6.37 26.05 -28.77
CA THR A 65 -6.95 24.88 -29.43
C THR A 65 -8.46 24.94 -29.22
N PHE A 66 -9.19 25.23 -30.29
CA PHE A 66 -10.64 25.35 -30.22
C PHE A 66 -11.26 23.95 -30.18
N VAL A 67 -11.70 23.54 -28.99
CA VAL A 67 -12.25 22.21 -28.74
C VAL A 67 -13.66 22.28 -28.18
N SER A 68 -14.50 21.32 -28.57
CA SER A 68 -15.80 21.12 -27.96
C SER A 68 -15.63 20.57 -26.55
N ARG A 69 -16.30 21.21 -25.58
CA ARG A 69 -16.34 20.82 -24.16
C ARG A 69 -17.62 20.08 -23.80
N SER A 70 -18.28 19.52 -24.81
CA SER A 70 -19.53 18.78 -24.63
C SER A 70 -19.34 17.59 -23.70
N LYS A 71 -20.28 17.40 -22.77
CA LYS A 71 -20.26 16.30 -21.80
C LYS A 71 -21.03 15.09 -22.33
N PRO A 72 -20.73 13.85 -21.88
CA PRO A 72 -21.54 12.69 -22.18
C PRO A 72 -23.02 12.90 -21.86
N PRO A 73 -23.94 12.43 -22.72
CA PRO A 73 -23.70 11.59 -23.91
C PRO A 73 -23.39 12.37 -25.20
N HIS A 74 -23.36 13.70 -25.17
CA HIS A 74 -23.29 14.59 -26.34
C HIS A 74 -21.86 14.98 -26.75
N ASP A 75 -20.84 14.45 -26.07
CA ASP A 75 -19.43 14.76 -26.32
C ASP A 75 -19.00 14.35 -27.73
N SER A 76 -18.78 15.31 -28.63
CA SER A 76 -18.35 15.03 -30.01
C SER A 76 -16.83 14.96 -30.17
N GLY A 77 -16.08 15.57 -29.24
CA GLY A 77 -14.64 15.73 -29.37
C GLY A 77 -14.23 16.55 -30.60
N SER A 78 -15.12 17.45 -31.06
CA SER A 78 -14.88 18.30 -32.23
C SER A 78 -13.76 19.30 -31.98
N VAL A 79 -12.81 19.34 -32.90
CA VAL A 79 -11.68 20.28 -32.88
C VAL A 79 -11.70 21.10 -34.17
N VAL A 80 -11.47 22.40 -34.01
CA VAL A 80 -11.41 23.35 -35.12
C VAL A 80 -9.99 23.85 -35.33
N VAL A 81 -9.58 23.85 -36.59
CA VAL A 81 -8.31 24.41 -37.04
C VAL A 81 -8.61 25.44 -38.14
N LEU A 82 -8.22 26.69 -37.91
CA LEU A 82 -8.36 27.75 -38.92
C LEU A 82 -7.28 27.61 -39.99
N ASP A 83 -7.66 27.70 -41.26
CA ASP A 83 -6.72 27.78 -42.36
C ASP A 83 -7.19 28.72 -43.47
N GLY A 84 -6.83 29.99 -43.34
CA GLY A 84 -7.16 31.00 -44.33
C GLY A 84 -8.67 31.04 -44.60
N ALA A 85 -9.07 30.73 -45.83
CA ALA A 85 -10.47 30.77 -46.24
C ALA A 85 -11.32 29.58 -45.76
N SER A 86 -10.77 28.65 -44.99
CA SER A 86 -11.45 27.42 -44.57
C SER A 86 -11.34 27.19 -43.06
N ILE A 87 -12.41 26.66 -42.49
CA ILE A 87 -12.46 26.10 -41.14
C ILE A 87 -12.35 24.58 -41.27
N LEU A 88 -11.28 23.99 -40.75
CA LEU A 88 -11.04 22.55 -40.76
C LEU A 88 -11.62 21.94 -39.48
N LEU A 89 -12.50 20.95 -39.62
CA LEU A 89 -13.25 20.31 -38.54
C LEU A 89 -12.94 18.82 -38.46
N THR A 90 -12.63 18.33 -37.26
CA THR A 90 -12.43 16.90 -36.98
C THR A 90 -13.11 16.51 -35.66
N PRO A 91 -14.17 15.69 -35.67
CA PRO A 91 -14.78 15.11 -34.48
C PRO A 91 -14.09 13.81 -34.06
N PHE A 92 -13.24 13.88 -33.04
CA PHE A 92 -12.40 12.75 -32.63
C PHE A 92 -13.17 11.57 -32.05
N ARG A 93 -14.44 11.74 -31.63
CA ARG A 93 -15.31 10.61 -31.26
C ARG A 93 -15.63 9.71 -32.45
N THR A 94 -15.76 10.28 -33.64
CA THR A 94 -16.29 9.59 -34.82
C THR A 94 -15.20 9.24 -35.82
N GLN A 95 -14.21 10.12 -35.99
CA GLN A 95 -13.07 9.91 -36.88
C GLN A 95 -11.79 10.50 -36.32
N ASN A 96 -10.71 9.72 -36.43
CA ASN A 96 -9.37 10.16 -36.04
C ASN A 96 -8.56 10.53 -37.30
N VAL A 97 -8.85 11.70 -37.88
CA VAL A 97 -8.17 12.20 -39.09
C VAL A 97 -6.92 13.00 -38.69
N PRO A 98 -5.71 12.60 -39.15
CA PRO A 98 -4.48 13.31 -38.78
C PRO A 98 -4.32 14.61 -39.57
N PRO A 99 -3.72 15.66 -38.97
CA PRO A 99 -3.25 16.83 -39.71
C PRO A 99 -2.25 16.40 -40.80
N PRO A 100 -2.27 17.02 -42.00
CA PRO A 100 -3.00 18.25 -42.37
C PRO A 100 -4.45 18.03 -42.80
N MET A 101 -4.91 16.78 -42.89
CA MET A 101 -6.28 16.47 -43.30
C MET A 101 -7.29 16.81 -42.19
N SER A 102 -8.55 16.92 -42.58
CA SER A 102 -9.69 17.11 -41.67
C SER A 102 -10.89 16.30 -42.13
N SER A 103 -11.83 16.00 -41.24
CA SER A 103 -13.06 15.29 -41.58
C SER A 103 -13.99 16.14 -42.45
N LEU A 104 -13.99 17.45 -42.25
CA LEU A 104 -14.77 18.41 -43.03
C LEU A 104 -14.03 19.74 -43.16
N GLN A 105 -14.08 20.33 -44.35
CA GLN A 105 -13.62 21.70 -44.58
C GLN A 105 -14.84 22.59 -44.84
N LEU A 106 -15.07 23.56 -43.96
CA LEU A 106 -16.15 24.52 -44.09
C LEU A 106 -15.59 25.82 -44.68
N PRO A 107 -16.00 26.22 -45.90
CA PRO A 107 -15.51 27.45 -46.51
C PRO A 107 -16.10 28.67 -45.79
N LEU A 108 -15.25 29.67 -45.54
CA LEU A 108 -15.67 30.99 -45.08
C LEU A 108 -16.36 31.70 -46.25
N THR A 109 -17.68 31.58 -46.31
CA THR A 109 -18.49 32.30 -47.30
C THR A 109 -18.46 33.80 -46.96
N SER A 110 -18.12 34.63 -47.94
CA SER A 110 -18.21 36.09 -47.81
C SER A 110 -19.69 36.49 -47.75
N SER A 111 -20.26 36.51 -46.54
CA SER A 111 -21.58 37.08 -46.32
C SER A 111 -21.64 38.50 -46.90
N PRO A 112 -22.73 38.95 -47.53
CA PRO A 112 -22.85 40.32 -48.05
C PRO A 112 -22.62 41.39 -46.96
N ASN A 113 -22.85 41.01 -45.71
CA ASN A 113 -22.61 41.81 -44.51
C ASN A 113 -21.24 41.56 -43.87
N ALA A 114 -20.40 40.65 -44.37
CA ALA A 114 -19.07 40.40 -43.83
C ALA A 114 -18.15 41.64 -44.00
N PRO A 115 -17.23 41.88 -43.06
CA PRO A 115 -16.37 43.05 -43.10
C PRO A 115 -15.45 43.04 -44.34
N LYS A 116 -15.69 43.95 -45.29
CA LYS A 116 -14.94 44.01 -46.56
C LYS A 116 -13.49 44.46 -46.42
N HIS A 117 -13.09 45.07 -45.29
CA HIS A 117 -11.84 45.83 -45.20
C HIS A 117 -10.96 45.61 -43.94
N GLN A 118 -11.33 44.76 -42.97
CA GLN A 118 -10.59 44.73 -41.67
C GLN A 118 -10.07 43.36 -41.16
N SER A 119 -10.59 42.22 -41.61
CA SER A 119 -9.94 40.88 -41.51
C SER A 119 -10.87 39.84 -42.13
N ARG A 120 -10.36 38.92 -42.94
CA ARG A 120 -11.19 37.87 -43.57
C ARG A 120 -11.39 36.65 -42.65
N LEU A 121 -10.55 36.53 -41.62
CA LEU A 121 -10.48 35.36 -40.76
C LEU A 121 -11.24 35.59 -39.47
N PRO A 122 -11.94 34.57 -38.94
CA PRO A 122 -12.37 34.58 -37.55
C PRO A 122 -11.18 34.81 -36.62
N SER A 123 -11.33 35.67 -35.63
CA SER A 123 -10.35 35.88 -34.56
C SER A 123 -10.42 34.79 -33.48
N HIS A 124 -11.61 34.23 -33.23
CA HIS A 124 -11.81 33.20 -32.22
C HIS A 124 -13.01 32.31 -32.56
N ILE A 125 -12.95 31.04 -32.14
CA ILE A 125 -14.05 30.07 -32.27
C ILE A 125 -14.36 29.47 -30.91
N SER A 126 -15.65 29.27 -30.62
CA SER A 126 -16.12 28.63 -29.40
C SER A 126 -17.22 27.63 -29.72
N PHE A 127 -17.29 26.58 -28.91
CA PHE A 127 -18.37 25.59 -28.97
C PHE A 127 -19.31 25.79 -27.80
N THR A 128 -20.58 25.54 -28.04
CA THR A 128 -21.59 25.50 -26.98
C THR A 128 -21.40 24.21 -26.16
N PRO A 129 -21.34 24.25 -24.82
CA PRO A 129 -21.06 23.04 -24.04
C PRO A 129 -22.20 22.00 -24.03
N ASP A 130 -23.45 22.41 -24.22
CA ASP A 130 -24.64 21.52 -24.18
C ASP A 130 -25.19 21.16 -25.56
N LYS A 131 -24.73 21.83 -26.62
CA LYS A 131 -25.23 21.69 -28.00
C LYS A 131 -24.08 21.56 -28.98
N ASP A 132 -24.32 20.89 -30.11
CA ASP A 132 -23.30 20.74 -31.17
C ASP A 132 -23.22 21.97 -32.08
N ILE A 133 -23.16 23.16 -31.47
CA ILE A 133 -23.16 24.46 -32.14
C ILE A 133 -21.79 25.11 -32.02
N MET A 134 -21.20 25.45 -33.16
CA MET A 134 -19.97 26.22 -33.29
C MET A 134 -20.30 27.70 -33.52
N THR A 135 -19.60 28.56 -32.78
CA THR A 135 -19.69 30.02 -32.92
C THR A 135 -18.35 30.59 -33.36
N SER A 136 -18.35 31.38 -34.43
CA SER A 136 -17.15 32.05 -34.95
C SER A 136 -17.27 33.57 -34.77
N LEU A 137 -16.22 34.22 -34.28
CA LEU A 137 -16.13 35.66 -34.06
C LEU A 137 -15.07 36.28 -34.96
N TRP A 138 -15.34 37.46 -35.52
CA TRP A 138 -14.36 38.31 -36.21
C TRP A 138 -14.01 39.54 -35.37
N GLU A 139 -12.85 40.16 -35.64
CA GLU A 139 -12.39 41.36 -34.91
C GLU A 139 -13.40 42.54 -34.93
N THR A 140 -14.23 42.59 -35.97
CA THR A 140 -15.29 43.59 -36.14
C THR A 140 -16.51 43.39 -35.24
N GLY A 141 -16.59 42.26 -34.52
CA GLY A 141 -17.76 41.88 -33.74
C GLY A 141 -18.84 41.16 -34.55
N TYR A 142 -18.55 40.79 -35.80
CA TYR A 142 -19.42 39.90 -36.56
C TYR A 142 -19.30 38.47 -36.00
N ILE A 143 -20.44 37.80 -35.86
CA ILE A 143 -20.58 36.48 -35.27
C ILE A 143 -21.37 35.58 -36.24
N GLU A 144 -20.91 34.34 -36.41
CA GLU A 144 -21.66 33.30 -37.12
C GLU A 144 -21.89 32.09 -36.21
N LEU A 145 -23.14 31.62 -36.16
CA LEU A 145 -23.57 30.41 -35.47
C LEU A 145 -23.86 29.30 -36.48
N THR A 146 -23.25 28.14 -36.27
CA THR A 146 -23.40 26.96 -37.13
C THR A 146 -23.67 25.74 -36.28
N ASP A 147 -24.81 25.08 -36.48
CA ASP A 147 -25.06 23.73 -35.97
C ASP A 147 -24.25 22.74 -36.80
N LEU A 148 -23.45 21.88 -36.18
CA LEU A 148 -22.57 20.97 -36.92
C LEU A 148 -23.26 19.65 -37.29
N HIS A 149 -24.35 19.29 -36.62
CA HIS A 149 -25.03 17.99 -36.74
C HIS A 149 -24.04 16.80 -36.78
N THR A 150 -23.12 16.76 -35.83
CA THR A 150 -22.09 15.73 -35.73
C THR A 150 -22.71 14.39 -35.37
N ARG A 151 -22.38 13.36 -36.15
CA ARG A 151 -22.82 12.00 -35.85
C ARG A 151 -22.03 11.42 -34.68
N LEU A 152 -22.69 11.15 -33.56
CA LEU A 152 -22.07 10.60 -32.33
C LEU A 152 -22.03 9.06 -32.29
N GLY A 153 -22.92 8.39 -33.04
CA GLY A 153 -23.06 6.93 -33.05
C GLY A 153 -22.31 6.23 -34.19
N PRO A 154 -22.06 4.92 -34.07
CA PRO A 154 -21.55 4.12 -35.18
C PRO A 154 -22.61 3.98 -36.28
N GLY A 155 -22.21 4.10 -37.54
CA GLY A 155 -23.11 3.88 -38.67
C GLY A 155 -22.59 4.47 -39.99
N PRO A 156 -23.19 4.08 -41.14
CA PRO A 156 -22.94 4.73 -42.42
C PRO A 156 -23.54 6.14 -42.47
N GLY A 157 -22.99 7.04 -43.29
CA GLY A 157 -23.50 8.42 -43.48
C GLY A 157 -22.42 9.50 -43.35
N LYS A 158 -22.82 10.77 -43.51
CA LYS A 158 -21.94 11.93 -43.30
C LYS A 158 -21.50 12.03 -41.84
N VAL A 159 -20.28 12.51 -41.63
CA VAL A 159 -19.69 12.70 -40.29
C VAL A 159 -20.28 13.94 -39.60
N MET A 160 -20.46 15.00 -40.38
CA MET A 160 -21.04 16.28 -40.00
C MET A 160 -21.87 16.80 -41.18
N ASP A 161 -22.93 17.57 -40.90
CA ASP A 161 -23.74 18.24 -41.92
C ASP A 161 -24.09 19.66 -41.44
N PRO A 162 -23.10 20.58 -41.47
CA PRO A 162 -23.22 21.85 -40.79
C PRO A 162 -24.26 22.76 -41.44
N VAL A 163 -25.11 23.38 -40.61
CA VAL A 163 -26.16 24.31 -41.00
C VAL A 163 -25.96 25.63 -40.27
N LYS A 164 -25.85 26.72 -41.03
CA LYS A 164 -25.75 28.07 -40.47
C LYS A 164 -27.09 28.47 -39.85
N LEU A 165 -27.10 28.71 -38.54
CA LEU A 165 -28.30 29.05 -37.77
C LEU A 165 -28.57 30.55 -37.75
N TRP A 166 -27.52 31.35 -37.55
CA TRP A 166 -27.65 32.79 -37.37
C TRP A 166 -26.35 33.54 -37.68
N THR A 167 -26.49 34.79 -38.11
CA THR A 167 -25.38 35.73 -38.24
C THR A 167 -25.79 37.11 -37.74
N GLY A 168 -24.85 37.83 -37.15
CA GLY A 168 -25.11 39.18 -36.65
C GLY A 168 -23.89 39.84 -36.04
N TYR A 169 -24.10 41.01 -35.43
CA TYR A 169 -23.06 41.75 -34.75
C TYR A 169 -23.30 41.77 -33.24
N THR A 170 -22.20 41.77 -32.49
CA THR A 170 -22.19 41.91 -31.03
C THR A 170 -22.98 43.13 -30.58
N VAL A 171 -22.72 44.28 -31.21
CA VAL A 171 -23.43 45.55 -30.99
C VAL A 171 -23.70 46.20 -32.34
N GLU A 172 -24.92 46.67 -32.55
CA GLU A 172 -25.31 47.36 -33.79
C GLU A 172 -24.63 48.74 -33.87
N ASN A 173 -24.05 49.06 -35.03
CA ASN A 173 -23.49 50.38 -35.37
C ASN A 173 -22.31 50.90 -34.52
N GLN A 174 -21.57 50.04 -33.80
CA GLN A 174 -20.36 50.45 -33.07
C GLN A 174 -19.06 49.85 -33.65
N THR A 175 -18.18 50.72 -34.16
CA THR A 175 -16.84 50.38 -34.67
C THR A 175 -15.69 50.72 -33.70
N ASN A 176 -16.03 51.18 -32.49
CA ASN A 176 -15.06 51.71 -31.52
C ASN A 176 -14.43 50.65 -30.60
N LYS A 177 -14.73 49.37 -30.80
CA LYS A 177 -14.19 48.25 -30.02
C LYS A 177 -13.52 47.23 -30.92
N ALA A 178 -12.44 46.63 -30.45
CA ALA A 178 -11.79 45.50 -31.11
C ALA A 178 -12.12 44.21 -30.34
N TYR A 179 -12.87 43.30 -30.97
CA TYR A 179 -13.29 42.05 -30.34
C TYR A 179 -12.26 40.94 -30.57
N ARG A 180 -12.02 40.11 -29.56
CA ARG A 180 -10.92 39.11 -29.61
C ARG A 180 -11.27 37.71 -29.13
N GLN A 181 -12.32 37.55 -28.33
CA GLN A 181 -12.67 36.24 -27.77
C GLN A 181 -14.19 36.13 -27.64
N ILE A 182 -14.71 34.93 -27.86
CA ILE A 182 -16.13 34.60 -27.67
C ILE A 182 -16.24 33.32 -26.86
N LEU A 183 -17.23 33.25 -25.97
CA LEU A 183 -17.64 32.04 -25.27
C LEU A 183 -19.14 31.84 -25.43
N ALA A 184 -19.54 30.64 -25.82
CA ALA A 184 -20.92 30.19 -25.71
C ALA A 184 -21.15 29.61 -24.31
N LEU A 185 -22.17 30.10 -23.61
CA LEU A 185 -22.53 29.68 -22.25
C LEU A 185 -23.71 28.72 -22.28
N VAL A 186 -23.76 27.79 -21.32
CA VAL A 186 -24.92 26.92 -21.11
C VAL A 186 -26.13 27.76 -20.68
N SER A 187 -27.33 27.32 -21.04
CA SER A 187 -28.57 27.92 -20.57
C SER A 187 -29.55 26.85 -20.10
N GLU A 188 -30.26 27.12 -19.00
CA GLU A 188 -31.32 26.23 -18.49
C GLU A 188 -32.46 26.05 -19.50
N GLU A 189 -32.77 27.07 -20.31
CA GLU A 189 -33.79 27.00 -21.34
C GLU A 189 -33.16 26.50 -22.66
N PRO A 190 -33.52 25.31 -23.17
CA PRO A 190 -32.88 24.72 -24.34
C PRO A 190 -33.01 25.55 -25.63
N SER A 191 -34.00 26.43 -25.74
CA SER A 191 -34.16 27.33 -26.88
C SER A 191 -33.27 28.58 -26.81
N LEU A 192 -32.67 28.85 -25.65
CA LEU A 192 -31.86 30.03 -25.40
C LEU A 192 -30.38 29.74 -25.68
N LEU A 193 -29.68 30.70 -26.29
CA LEU A 193 -28.23 30.72 -26.43
C LEU A 193 -27.68 32.04 -25.89
N ARG A 194 -26.60 31.95 -25.12
CA ARG A 194 -25.94 33.09 -24.49
C ARG A 194 -24.50 33.17 -24.99
N LEU A 195 -24.18 34.24 -25.71
CA LEU A 195 -22.85 34.46 -26.29
C LEU A 195 -22.16 35.63 -25.61
N ALA A 196 -21.10 35.36 -24.85
CA ALA A 196 -20.28 36.37 -24.22
C ALA A 196 -19.08 36.71 -25.13
N VAL A 197 -18.96 37.98 -25.52
CA VAL A 197 -17.92 38.46 -26.43
C VAL A 197 -17.05 39.48 -25.71
N LEU A 198 -15.75 39.21 -25.66
CA LEU A 198 -14.76 40.11 -25.09
C LEU A 198 -14.18 41.03 -26.18
N GLY A 199 -14.22 42.33 -25.92
CA GLY A 199 -13.50 43.33 -26.69
C GLY A 199 -12.81 44.37 -25.80
N SER A 200 -12.00 45.22 -26.42
CA SER A 200 -11.46 46.42 -25.76
C SER A 200 -11.89 47.67 -26.50
N GLU A 201 -12.06 48.76 -25.78
CA GLU A 201 -12.26 50.08 -26.38
C GLU A 201 -11.01 50.54 -27.15
N ASN A 202 -11.20 51.15 -28.33
CA ASN A 202 -10.12 51.61 -29.21
C ASN A 202 -9.44 52.92 -28.75
N LYS A 203 -9.45 53.21 -27.44
CA LYS A 203 -8.78 54.37 -26.82
C LYS A 203 -7.55 53.91 -26.02
N PRO A 204 -6.52 54.75 -25.82
CA PRO A 204 -5.33 54.37 -25.05
C PRO A 204 -5.64 53.86 -23.64
N ASP A 205 -6.49 54.57 -22.88
CA ASP A 205 -6.94 54.20 -21.53
C ASP A 205 -8.24 53.36 -21.53
N GLY A 206 -8.58 52.77 -22.67
CA GLY A 206 -9.80 51.98 -22.84
C GLY A 206 -9.80 50.72 -21.98
N LYS A 207 -10.94 50.38 -21.39
CA LYS A 207 -11.12 49.17 -20.59
C LYS A 207 -11.59 48.00 -21.45
N ASP A 208 -11.46 46.79 -20.94
CA ASP A 208 -12.12 45.64 -21.54
C ASP A 208 -13.63 45.72 -21.29
N VAL A 209 -14.41 45.27 -22.28
CA VAL A 209 -15.88 45.21 -22.21
C VAL A 209 -16.32 43.83 -22.65
N ILE A 210 -17.20 43.22 -21.86
CA ILE A 210 -17.86 41.98 -22.22
C ILE A 210 -19.27 42.31 -22.66
N SER A 211 -19.60 41.96 -23.89
CA SER A 211 -20.94 42.10 -24.45
C SER A 211 -21.61 40.72 -24.50
N LEU A 212 -22.76 40.57 -23.85
CA LEU A 212 -23.59 39.38 -23.90
C LEU A 212 -24.67 39.56 -24.97
N VAL A 213 -24.73 38.64 -25.93
CA VAL A 213 -25.83 38.51 -26.90
C VAL A 213 -26.68 37.31 -26.50
N VAL A 214 -27.97 37.55 -26.25
CA VAL A 214 -28.93 36.50 -25.91
C VAL A 214 -29.82 36.23 -27.11
N LEU A 215 -29.86 34.98 -27.55
CA LEU A 215 -30.65 34.52 -28.69
C LEU A 215 -31.69 33.51 -28.21
N LYS A 216 -32.93 33.62 -28.73
CA LYS A 216 -33.97 32.59 -28.58
C LYS A 216 -34.51 32.28 -29.96
N GLU A 217 -34.51 31.00 -30.35
CA GLU A 217 -34.93 30.57 -31.69
C GLU A 217 -34.20 31.32 -32.82
N ASN A 218 -32.91 31.61 -32.63
CA ASN A 218 -32.07 32.39 -33.55
C ASN A 218 -32.46 33.87 -33.71
N GLU A 219 -33.32 34.42 -32.85
CA GLU A 219 -33.61 35.85 -32.78
C GLU A 219 -33.00 36.51 -31.55
N VAL A 220 -32.48 37.73 -31.71
CA VAL A 220 -31.85 38.49 -30.62
C VAL A 220 -32.91 38.96 -29.63
N GLN A 221 -32.84 38.44 -28.39
CA GLN A 221 -33.72 38.82 -27.29
C GLN A 221 -33.18 40.02 -26.51
N GLY A 222 -31.86 40.14 -26.42
CA GLY A 222 -31.23 41.21 -25.65
C GLY A 222 -29.73 41.27 -25.85
N ARG A 223 -29.19 42.46 -25.59
CA ARG A 223 -27.75 42.74 -25.58
C ARG A 223 -27.41 43.46 -24.29
N PHE A 224 -26.41 42.97 -23.58
CA PHE A 224 -25.97 43.52 -22.29
C PHE A 224 -24.47 43.75 -22.35
N GLU A 225 -23.96 44.78 -21.66
CA GLU A 225 -22.53 45.06 -21.61
C GLU A 225 -22.08 45.27 -20.17
N VAL A 226 -20.90 44.75 -19.83
CA VAL A 226 -20.22 44.97 -18.56
C VAL A 226 -18.81 45.47 -18.84
N VAL A 227 -18.46 46.62 -18.26
CA VAL A 227 -17.11 47.20 -18.36
C VAL A 227 -16.25 46.63 -17.23
N LEU A 228 -15.06 46.15 -17.58
CA LEU A 228 -14.14 45.49 -16.66
C LEU A 228 -13.13 46.47 -16.06
N PRO A 229 -12.49 46.16 -14.92
CA PRO A 229 -11.60 47.08 -14.23
C PRO A 229 -10.35 47.48 -15.04
N GLN A 230 -9.81 46.54 -15.82
CA GLN A 230 -8.55 46.70 -16.58
C GLN A 230 -8.73 46.30 -18.06
N ARG A 231 -7.66 46.45 -18.86
CA ARG A 231 -7.57 46.03 -20.27
C ARG A 231 -6.63 44.86 -20.44
N ASN A 232 -6.76 44.09 -21.52
CA ASN A 232 -5.89 42.96 -21.89
C ASN A 232 -6.06 41.72 -21.00
N GLY A 233 -7.23 41.56 -20.40
CA GLY A 233 -7.62 40.31 -19.76
C GLY A 233 -8.17 39.28 -20.76
N ARG A 234 -8.60 38.14 -20.23
CA ARG A 234 -9.07 36.98 -21.02
C ARG A 234 -10.29 36.35 -20.36
N LEU A 235 -11.25 35.87 -21.15
CA LEU A 235 -12.36 35.07 -20.62
C LEU A 235 -11.86 33.67 -20.28
N ILE A 236 -12.26 33.17 -19.11
CA ILE A 236 -12.01 31.79 -18.67
C ILE A 236 -13.22 30.96 -19.10
N PRO A 237 -13.03 29.90 -19.91
CA PRO A 237 -14.09 28.96 -20.25
C PRO A 237 -14.64 28.31 -18.98
N SER A 238 -15.96 28.36 -18.82
CA SER A 238 -16.75 27.69 -17.78
C SER A 238 -18.01 27.10 -18.44
N ASP A 239 -18.80 26.34 -17.70
CA ASP A 239 -20.04 25.74 -18.19
C ASP A 239 -21.21 26.76 -18.14
N ASP A 240 -21.53 27.28 -16.95
CA ASP A 240 -22.68 28.16 -16.73
C ASP A 240 -22.28 29.61 -16.36
N LEU A 241 -21.21 29.75 -15.58
CA LEU A 241 -20.75 31.03 -15.09
C LEU A 241 -19.83 31.72 -16.11
N LEU A 242 -19.64 33.03 -15.97
CA LEU A 242 -18.70 33.78 -16.78
C LEU A 242 -17.65 34.43 -15.91
N PHE A 243 -16.39 34.09 -16.20
CA PHE A 243 -15.24 34.62 -15.50
C PHE A 243 -14.28 35.32 -16.46
N TRP A 244 -13.64 36.37 -15.96
CA TRP A 244 -12.63 37.14 -16.69
C TRP A 244 -11.37 37.28 -15.82
N GLN A 245 -10.22 36.94 -16.39
CA GLN A 245 -8.92 37.12 -15.77
C GLN A 245 -8.30 38.45 -16.18
N ALA A 246 -7.98 39.28 -15.19
CA ALA A 246 -7.22 40.51 -15.36
C ALA A 246 -5.72 40.23 -15.62
N PRO A 247 -4.98 41.18 -16.23
CA PRO A 247 -3.54 41.04 -16.50
C PRO A 247 -2.65 40.79 -15.27
N ASP A 248 -3.09 41.19 -14.08
CA ASP A 248 -2.39 40.93 -12.81
C ASP A 248 -2.67 39.54 -12.23
N GLY A 249 -3.59 38.77 -12.84
CA GLY A 249 -3.97 37.43 -12.41
C GLY A 249 -5.27 37.37 -11.59
N GLU A 250 -5.89 38.50 -11.25
CA GLU A 250 -7.17 38.52 -10.53
C GLU A 250 -8.32 38.04 -11.43
N ILE A 251 -9.21 37.22 -10.89
CA ILE A 251 -10.34 36.61 -11.59
C ILE A 251 -11.62 37.27 -11.09
N PHE A 252 -12.41 37.78 -12.02
CA PHE A 252 -13.69 38.41 -11.76
C PHE A 252 -14.83 37.54 -12.27
N ALA A 253 -15.85 37.32 -11.44
CA ALA A 253 -17.14 36.82 -11.88
C ALA A 253 -17.94 37.98 -12.49
N VAL A 254 -18.61 37.71 -13.62
CA VAL A 254 -19.34 38.73 -14.38
C VAL A 254 -20.83 38.46 -14.27
N ASP A 255 -21.56 39.41 -13.68
CA ASP A 255 -23.02 39.34 -13.56
C ASP A 255 -23.69 40.39 -14.47
N PHE A 256 -24.36 39.92 -15.52
CA PHE A 256 -25.09 40.76 -16.46
C PHE A 256 -26.43 41.27 -15.92
N LYS A 257 -27.00 40.64 -14.89
CA LYS A 257 -28.26 41.10 -14.27
C LYS A 257 -28.03 42.39 -13.48
N ILE A 258 -26.91 42.43 -12.76
CA ILE A 258 -26.49 43.59 -11.95
C ILE A 258 -25.67 44.58 -12.81
N GLY A 259 -25.03 44.10 -13.88
CA GLY A 259 -24.19 44.91 -14.76
C GLY A 259 -22.80 45.18 -14.16
N THR A 260 -22.32 44.29 -13.28
CA THR A 260 -21.09 44.47 -12.51
C THR A 260 -20.19 43.24 -12.59
N SER A 261 -18.90 43.43 -12.30
CA SER A 261 -17.93 42.35 -12.11
C SER A 261 -17.33 42.40 -10.71
N SER A 262 -17.26 41.26 -10.02
CA SER A 262 -16.71 41.15 -8.66
C SER A 262 -15.52 40.17 -8.63
N PRO A 263 -14.45 40.47 -7.87
CA PRO A 263 -13.32 39.54 -7.73
C PRO A 263 -13.77 38.29 -6.98
N VAL A 264 -13.29 37.11 -7.41
CA VAL A 264 -13.63 35.81 -6.82
C VAL A 264 -12.41 34.94 -6.50
N ALA A 265 -11.33 35.09 -7.26
CA ALA A 265 -10.10 34.33 -7.08
C ALA A 265 -8.92 35.11 -7.67
N LYS A 266 -7.69 34.70 -7.37
CA LYS A 266 -6.50 35.36 -7.92
C LYS A 266 -5.38 34.37 -8.17
N PHE A 267 -4.85 34.37 -9.38
CA PHE A 267 -3.59 33.73 -9.72
C PHE A 267 -2.41 34.65 -9.37
N PRO A 268 -1.21 34.10 -9.10
CA PRO A 268 -0.01 34.90 -8.81
C PRO A 268 0.45 35.83 -9.96
N ARG A 269 -0.04 35.58 -11.18
CA ARG A 269 0.29 36.29 -12.41
C ARG A 269 -0.78 36.00 -13.47
N PHE A 270 -0.63 36.55 -14.66
CA PHE A 270 -1.43 36.16 -15.82
C PHE A 270 -1.11 34.71 -16.27
N TYR A 271 -2.16 33.91 -16.46
CA TYR A 271 -2.07 32.55 -16.99
C TYR A 271 -2.67 32.55 -18.39
N SER A 272 -1.87 32.16 -19.38
CA SER A 272 -2.24 32.28 -20.81
C SER A 272 -3.39 31.37 -21.21
N TYR A 273 -3.50 30.21 -20.56
CA TYR A 273 -4.57 29.25 -20.74
C TYR A 273 -5.13 28.93 -19.36
N ALA A 274 -6.41 29.18 -19.15
CA ALA A 274 -7.10 28.92 -17.89
C ALA A 274 -8.47 28.33 -18.18
N GLU A 275 -8.96 27.47 -17.28
CA GLU A 275 -10.25 26.80 -17.37
C GLU A 275 -10.89 26.72 -15.98
N HIS A 276 -12.21 26.87 -15.91
CA HIS A 276 -12.99 26.67 -14.68
C HIS A 276 -13.60 25.26 -14.70
N ALA A 277 -13.53 24.59 -13.55
CA ALA A 277 -14.16 23.31 -13.33
C ALA A 277 -15.03 23.37 -12.06
N SER A 278 -16.25 22.89 -12.15
CA SER A 278 -17.14 22.71 -11.00
C SER A 278 -16.95 21.29 -10.44
N VAL A 279 -16.70 21.18 -9.14
CA VAL A 279 -16.56 19.90 -8.45
C VAL A 279 -17.88 19.59 -7.74
N PRO A 280 -18.53 18.44 -8.05
CA PRO A 280 -19.76 18.06 -7.38
C PRO A 280 -19.52 17.82 -5.88
N PRO A 281 -20.51 18.14 -5.02
CA PRO A 281 -20.38 17.97 -3.59
C PRO A 281 -20.19 16.49 -3.23
N GLN A 282 -19.17 16.20 -2.41
CA GLN A 282 -18.99 14.85 -1.87
C GLN A 282 -20.12 14.54 -0.88
N ALA A 283 -20.63 13.30 -0.90
CA ALA A 283 -21.63 12.83 0.04
C ALA A 283 -21.01 12.73 1.45
N SER A 284 -21.04 13.82 2.21
CA SER A 284 -20.76 13.79 3.65
C SER A 284 -21.99 13.24 4.39
N GLN A 285 -21.75 12.50 5.47
CA GLN A 285 -22.81 11.94 6.34
C GLN A 285 -23.51 13.02 7.21
N GLY A 286 -23.80 14.20 6.65
CA GLY A 286 -24.41 15.34 7.32
C GLY A 286 -25.63 15.88 6.57
N ASN A 287 -26.61 16.40 7.31
CA ASN A 287 -27.92 16.85 6.81
C ASN A 287 -27.92 18.23 6.10
N GLU A 288 -26.76 18.79 5.73
CA GLU A 288 -26.66 20.06 5.00
C GLU A 288 -26.30 19.79 3.54
N LYS A 289 -27.11 20.28 2.59
CA LYS A 289 -26.82 20.18 1.14
C LYS A 289 -25.53 20.95 0.84
N PRO A 290 -24.41 20.31 0.49
CA PRO A 290 -23.18 21.04 0.21
C PRO A 290 -23.28 21.73 -1.15
N SER A 291 -22.86 22.99 -1.25
CA SER A 291 -22.71 23.69 -2.53
C SER A 291 -21.51 23.15 -3.32
N PRO A 292 -21.57 23.08 -4.67
CA PRO A 292 -20.44 22.66 -5.49
C PRO A 292 -19.26 23.62 -5.31
N SER A 293 -18.03 23.10 -5.26
CA SER A 293 -16.83 23.94 -5.18
C SER A 293 -16.32 24.35 -6.56
N SER A 294 -15.90 25.60 -6.69
CA SER A 294 -15.30 26.15 -7.92
C SER A 294 -13.78 26.01 -7.89
N LEU A 295 -13.22 25.48 -8.97
CA LEU A 295 -11.78 25.33 -9.17
C LEU A 295 -11.36 26.05 -10.45
N PHE A 296 -10.34 26.89 -10.37
CA PHE A 296 -9.71 27.53 -11.54
C PHE A 296 -8.35 26.89 -11.77
N ILE A 297 -8.11 26.40 -12.99
CA ILE A 297 -6.85 25.78 -13.40
C ILE A 297 -6.20 26.68 -14.43
N GLY A 298 -4.92 27.01 -14.23
CA GLY A 298 -4.17 27.87 -15.13
C GLY A 298 -2.84 27.24 -15.55
N LEU A 299 -2.47 27.39 -16.83
CA LEU A 299 -1.14 27.11 -17.37
C LEU A 299 -0.47 28.38 -17.94
N THR A 300 0.75 28.64 -17.50
CA THR A 300 1.61 29.70 -18.05
C THR A 300 2.43 29.21 -19.26
N PRO A 301 2.92 30.12 -20.14
CA PRO A 301 3.72 29.72 -21.31
C PRO A 301 5.05 29.01 -20.96
N ILE A 302 5.59 29.28 -19.76
CA ILE A 302 6.82 28.65 -19.26
C ILE A 302 6.58 27.26 -18.63
N GLY A 303 5.31 26.84 -18.53
CA GLY A 303 4.94 25.50 -18.07
C GLY A 303 4.54 25.37 -16.61
N ASN A 304 4.31 26.48 -15.90
CA ASN A 304 3.72 26.45 -14.56
C ASN A 304 2.21 26.21 -14.66
N LEU A 305 1.76 25.05 -14.18
CA LEU A 305 0.37 24.66 -14.00
C LEU A 305 -0.01 24.85 -12.53
N SER A 306 -1.07 25.61 -12.28
CA SER A 306 -1.54 25.93 -10.93
C SER A 306 -3.06 25.84 -10.84
N VAL A 307 -3.54 25.60 -9.62
CA VAL A 307 -4.96 25.60 -9.28
C VAL A 307 -5.24 26.61 -8.18
N CYS A 308 -6.38 27.28 -8.24
CA CYS A 308 -6.89 28.10 -7.14
C CYS A 308 -8.41 27.90 -6.98
N THR A 309 -8.92 28.25 -5.82
CA THR A 309 -10.36 28.19 -5.50
C THR A 309 -10.90 29.58 -5.19
N GLU A 310 -12.22 29.70 -5.11
CA GLU A 310 -12.89 30.94 -4.72
C GLU A 310 -12.52 31.28 -3.26
N SER A 311 -12.21 32.54 -3.00
CA SER A 311 -11.86 33.04 -1.66
C SER A 311 -12.50 34.40 -1.44
N GLU A 312 -13.11 34.61 -0.27
CA GLU A 312 -13.73 35.88 0.12
C GLU A 312 -12.70 36.93 0.61
N GLY A 313 -11.38 36.74 0.36
CA GLY A 313 -10.31 37.64 0.83
C GLY A 313 -9.13 37.83 -0.15
N GLU A 314 -8.29 38.83 0.12
CA GLU A 314 -7.20 39.31 -0.78
C GLU A 314 -6.07 38.30 -1.06
N ALA A 315 -5.90 37.28 -0.22
CA ALA A 315 -4.92 36.21 -0.41
C ALA A 315 -5.63 34.94 -0.92
N GLY A 316 -5.79 34.82 -2.24
CA GLY A 316 -6.33 33.60 -2.86
C GLY A 316 -5.48 32.36 -2.56
N CYS A 317 -6.12 31.28 -2.11
CA CYS A 317 -5.49 29.97 -1.98
C CYS A 317 -5.15 29.44 -3.38
N HIS A 318 -3.86 29.35 -3.70
CA HIS A 318 -3.35 28.82 -4.96
C HIS A 318 -2.27 27.79 -4.70
N ARG A 319 -2.18 26.77 -5.57
CA ARG A 319 -1.17 25.73 -5.48
C ARG A 319 -0.60 25.41 -6.86
N ILE A 320 0.72 25.34 -6.95
CA ILE A 320 1.41 24.93 -8.18
C ILE A 320 1.44 23.40 -8.21
N LEU A 321 0.89 22.81 -9.28
CA LEU A 321 0.85 21.35 -9.49
C LEU A 321 2.06 20.86 -10.27
N ALA A 322 2.56 21.65 -11.22
CA ALA A 322 3.74 21.31 -12.01
C ALA A 322 4.40 22.58 -12.54
N THR A 323 5.73 22.58 -12.66
CA THR A 323 6.51 23.67 -13.28
C THR A 323 6.98 23.34 -14.70
N ASN A 324 6.68 22.14 -15.17
CA ASN A 324 7.12 21.59 -16.44
C ASN A 324 5.95 21.05 -17.29
N ALA A 325 4.72 21.52 -17.04
CA ALA A 325 3.55 21.15 -17.82
C ALA A 325 3.60 21.81 -19.21
N ASN A 326 3.11 21.12 -20.24
CA ASN A 326 3.08 21.66 -21.61
C ASN A 326 1.66 21.86 -22.17
N SER A 327 0.67 21.14 -21.66
CA SER A 327 -0.76 21.26 -21.98
C SER A 327 -1.59 20.56 -20.91
N PHE A 328 -2.84 20.99 -20.73
CA PHE A 328 -3.81 20.32 -19.87
C PHE A 328 -5.22 20.34 -20.47
N ILE A 329 -6.09 19.47 -19.97
CA ILE A 329 -7.53 19.48 -20.21
C ILE A 329 -8.26 18.95 -18.97
N VAL A 330 -9.48 19.41 -18.74
CA VAL A 330 -10.39 18.84 -17.73
C VAL A 330 -11.37 17.88 -18.41
N ALA A 331 -11.42 16.63 -17.96
CA ALA A 331 -12.33 15.63 -18.50
C ALA A 331 -12.65 14.52 -17.49
N SER A 332 -13.89 14.04 -17.49
CA SER A 332 -14.36 12.91 -16.65
C SER A 332 -14.01 13.02 -15.16
N GLY A 333 -14.05 14.23 -14.59
CA GLY A 333 -13.70 14.44 -13.17
C GLY A 333 -12.20 14.47 -12.88
N PHE A 334 -11.34 14.52 -13.91
CA PHE A 334 -9.89 14.64 -13.78
C PHE A 334 -9.37 15.91 -14.45
N LEU A 335 -8.36 16.52 -13.82
CA LEU A 335 -7.40 17.37 -14.49
C LEU A 335 -6.31 16.48 -15.12
N VAL A 336 -6.28 16.43 -16.44
CA VAL A 336 -5.28 15.68 -17.21
C VAL A 336 -4.26 16.65 -17.76
N TYR A 337 -2.99 16.46 -17.44
CA TYR A 337 -1.93 17.31 -17.97
C TYR A 337 -0.69 16.51 -18.36
N THR A 338 0.00 16.98 -19.38
CA THR A 338 1.25 16.39 -19.88
C THR A 338 2.43 17.26 -19.49
N THR A 339 3.58 16.62 -19.23
CA THR A 339 4.81 17.31 -18.83
C THR A 339 5.91 17.16 -19.87
N THR A 340 6.89 18.06 -19.84
CA THR A 340 8.11 17.95 -20.65
C THR A 340 8.96 16.74 -20.29
N ALA A 341 8.69 16.08 -19.15
CA ALA A 341 9.24 14.78 -18.77
C ALA A 341 8.57 13.58 -19.48
N HIS A 342 7.66 13.83 -20.44
CA HIS A 342 7.02 12.81 -21.28
C HIS A 342 6.07 11.91 -20.49
N VAL A 343 5.33 12.51 -19.56
CA VAL A 343 4.35 11.83 -18.71
C VAL A 343 3.03 12.60 -18.73
N ALA A 344 1.92 11.88 -18.86
CA ALA A 344 0.57 12.36 -18.61
C ALA A 344 0.17 12.01 -17.17
N HIS A 345 -0.32 13.00 -16.44
CA HIS A 345 -0.80 12.88 -15.06
C HIS A 345 -2.33 13.03 -15.03
N PHE A 346 -2.98 12.30 -14.13
CA PHE A 346 -4.44 12.25 -13.99
C PHE A 346 -4.83 12.61 -12.55
N ALA A 347 -5.03 13.89 -12.27
CA ALA A 347 -5.35 14.38 -10.94
C ALA A 347 -6.89 14.46 -10.75
N PRO A 348 -7.49 13.73 -9.80
CA PRO A 348 -8.93 13.83 -9.54
C PRO A 348 -9.32 15.24 -9.06
N LEU A 349 -10.37 15.83 -9.63
CA LEU A 349 -10.83 17.18 -9.25
C LEU A 349 -11.28 17.24 -7.79
N ALA A 350 -11.89 16.17 -7.28
CA ALA A 350 -12.29 16.08 -5.86
C ALA A 350 -11.08 16.19 -4.92
N ALA A 351 -10.00 15.46 -5.22
CA ALA A 351 -8.76 15.52 -4.45
C ALA A 351 -8.08 16.90 -4.54
N LEU A 352 -8.19 17.57 -5.70
CA LEU A 352 -7.68 18.95 -5.85
C LEU A 352 -8.49 19.96 -5.03
N SER A 353 -9.80 19.77 -4.93
CA SER A 353 -10.65 20.60 -4.06
C SER A 353 -10.28 20.42 -2.59
N GLU A 354 -10.14 19.18 -2.12
CA GLU A 354 -9.71 18.87 -0.74
C GLU A 354 -8.34 19.49 -0.42
N LEU A 355 -7.40 19.43 -1.37
CA LEU A 355 -6.06 19.98 -1.24
C LEU A 355 -6.05 21.50 -1.04
N LEU A 356 -7.02 22.22 -1.61
CA LEU A 356 -7.15 23.68 -1.50
C LEU A 356 -8.01 24.09 -0.29
N SER A 357 -8.92 23.23 0.16
CA SER A 357 -9.76 23.48 1.33
C SER A 357 -8.99 23.40 2.66
N ASN A 358 -7.78 22.83 2.68
CA ASN A 358 -6.95 22.72 3.87
C ASN A 358 -5.91 23.86 3.93
N PRO A 359 -6.14 24.95 4.69
CA PRO A 359 -5.38 26.20 4.60
C PRO A 359 -3.92 26.08 5.08
N ASP A 360 -3.65 25.12 5.97
CA ASP A 360 -2.29 24.85 6.49
C ASP A 360 -1.31 24.41 5.38
N SER A 361 -1.83 23.97 4.23
CA SER A 361 -1.04 23.56 3.06
C SER A 361 -0.77 24.69 2.05
N ALA A 362 -1.41 25.86 2.19
CA ALA A 362 -1.43 26.91 1.17
C ALA A 362 -0.54 28.13 1.47
N VAL A 363 -0.03 28.27 2.70
CA VAL A 363 0.64 29.51 3.16
C VAL A 363 2.12 29.33 3.54
N ALA A 364 2.67 28.11 3.53
CA ALA A 364 4.10 27.92 3.75
C ALA A 364 4.91 28.21 2.48
N SER A 365 5.45 29.43 2.42
CA SER A 365 6.55 29.82 1.55
C SER A 365 7.65 28.74 1.45
N GLY A 366 7.81 28.14 0.28
CA GLY A 366 9.08 27.54 -0.17
C GLY A 366 9.38 26.09 0.20
N SER A 367 8.64 25.42 1.08
CA SER A 367 8.78 23.98 1.32
C SER A 367 7.68 23.20 0.60
N ALA A 368 8.05 22.52 -0.48
CA ALA A 368 7.16 21.66 -1.25
C ALA A 368 6.63 20.51 -0.37
N GLU A 369 5.45 20.66 0.23
CA GLU A 369 4.64 19.50 0.57
C GLU A 369 4.46 18.66 -0.68
N SER A 370 4.84 17.39 -0.60
CA SER A 370 4.72 16.45 -1.70
C SER A 370 3.27 16.39 -2.16
N LEU A 371 3.02 16.77 -3.41
CA LEU A 371 1.72 16.61 -4.04
C LEU A 371 1.29 15.14 -3.93
N PRO A 372 -0.02 14.86 -3.77
CA PRO A 372 -0.52 13.49 -3.80
C PRO A 372 -0.02 12.78 -5.06
N GLN A 373 0.38 11.51 -4.91
CA GLN A 373 0.81 10.73 -6.07
C GLN A 373 -0.41 10.38 -6.91
N TRP A 374 -0.54 11.04 -8.05
CA TRP A 374 -1.59 10.76 -9.03
C TRP A 374 -1.20 9.60 -9.94
N GLU A 375 -2.19 8.97 -10.56
CA GLU A 375 -1.92 8.01 -11.64
C GLU A 375 -1.21 8.71 -12.79
N THR A 376 -0.22 8.03 -13.36
CA THR A 376 0.60 8.55 -14.45
C THR A 376 0.71 7.56 -15.59
N ARG A 377 0.95 8.07 -16.79
CA ARG A 377 1.20 7.29 -18.00
C ARG A 377 2.31 7.92 -18.81
N ARG A 378 3.29 7.13 -19.26
CA ARG A 378 4.29 7.60 -20.22
C ARG A 378 3.65 7.91 -21.56
N VAL A 379 4.06 9.01 -22.16
CA VAL A 379 3.62 9.48 -23.47
C VAL A 379 4.83 9.75 -24.36
N GLU A 380 4.63 9.88 -25.67
CA GLU A 380 5.74 10.20 -26.58
C GLU A 380 6.35 11.58 -26.26
N ARG A 381 7.65 11.71 -26.55
CA ARG A 381 8.43 12.92 -26.27
C ARG A 381 7.81 14.16 -26.91
N GLY A 382 7.48 15.12 -26.05
CA GLY A 382 6.93 16.42 -26.45
C GLY A 382 5.47 16.39 -26.90
N SER A 383 4.75 15.29 -26.67
CA SER A 383 3.32 15.21 -26.94
C SER A 383 2.54 16.27 -26.17
N ARG A 384 1.52 16.82 -26.82
CA ARG A 384 0.56 17.78 -26.27
C ARG A 384 -0.86 17.24 -26.38
N ILE A 385 -1.70 17.55 -25.41
CA ILE A 385 -3.11 17.20 -25.41
C ILE A 385 -3.84 18.07 -26.43
N VAL A 386 -4.60 17.41 -27.31
CA VAL A 386 -5.51 18.08 -28.24
C VAL A 386 -6.90 18.13 -27.64
N THR A 387 -7.47 16.98 -27.31
CA THR A 387 -8.80 16.86 -26.69
C THR A 387 -8.95 15.53 -25.95
N ALA A 388 -9.93 15.45 -25.07
CA ALA A 388 -10.35 14.23 -24.41
C ALA A 388 -11.81 13.95 -24.78
N VAL A 389 -12.13 12.69 -25.06
CA VAL A 389 -13.48 12.24 -25.41
C VAL A 389 -13.92 11.23 -24.36
N PRO A 390 -14.66 11.67 -23.33
CA PRO A 390 -15.13 10.82 -22.25
C PRO A 390 -15.90 9.59 -22.74
N SER A 391 -16.87 9.70 -23.65
CA SER A 391 -17.68 8.56 -24.10
C SER A 391 -16.89 7.42 -24.75
N THR A 392 -15.72 7.72 -25.33
CA THR A 392 -14.81 6.72 -25.91
C THR A 392 -13.58 6.45 -25.03
N MET A 393 -13.56 6.99 -23.80
CA MET A 393 -12.49 6.81 -22.81
C MET A 393 -11.11 7.24 -23.35
N SER A 394 -11.08 8.17 -24.29
CA SER A 394 -9.89 8.41 -25.11
C SER A 394 -9.29 9.80 -24.90
N LEU A 395 -7.97 9.86 -24.86
CA LEU A 395 -7.18 11.09 -24.86
C LEU A 395 -6.43 11.18 -26.18
N VAL A 396 -6.65 12.26 -26.92
CA VAL A 396 -6.00 12.53 -28.21
C VAL A 396 -4.79 13.43 -27.96
N LEU A 397 -3.63 12.94 -28.33
CA LEU A 397 -2.34 13.62 -28.23
C LEU A 397 -1.83 13.95 -29.62
N GLN A 398 -1.09 15.06 -29.73
CA GLN A 398 -0.34 15.43 -30.92
C GLN A 398 1.16 15.44 -30.62
N MET A 399 1.95 14.75 -31.43
CA MET A 399 3.41 14.71 -31.33
C MET A 399 4.01 15.97 -31.94
N PRO A 400 5.25 16.36 -31.58
CA PRO A 400 5.92 17.52 -32.20
C PRO A 400 6.06 17.44 -33.72
N ARG A 401 6.02 16.22 -34.29
CA ARG A 401 6.06 15.97 -35.74
C ARG A 401 4.72 16.18 -36.45
N GLY A 402 3.64 16.43 -35.71
CA GLY A 402 2.29 16.65 -36.23
C GLY A 402 1.36 15.42 -36.19
N ASN A 403 1.93 14.22 -36.04
CA ASN A 403 1.17 12.97 -35.90
C ASN A 403 0.23 13.01 -34.69
N LEU A 404 -0.86 12.25 -34.77
CA LEU A 404 -1.78 12.05 -33.66
C LEU A 404 -1.60 10.66 -33.05
N GLU A 405 -1.77 10.58 -31.73
CA GLU A 405 -1.83 9.35 -30.97
C GLU A 405 -3.08 9.41 -30.08
N THR A 406 -3.94 8.41 -30.20
CA THR A 406 -5.11 8.29 -29.32
C THR A 406 -4.89 7.15 -28.37
N ILE A 407 -4.88 7.48 -27.08
CA ILE A 407 -4.68 6.49 -26.01
C ILE A 407 -5.97 6.36 -25.19
N ASN A 408 -6.14 5.21 -24.53
CA ASN A 408 -7.16 4.98 -23.51
C ASN A 408 -6.48 4.82 -22.15
N PRO A 409 -6.31 5.91 -21.38
CA PRO A 409 -5.72 5.86 -20.04
C PRO A 409 -6.58 5.08 -19.06
N ARG A 410 -5.96 4.33 -18.14
CA ARG A 410 -6.67 3.53 -17.13
C ARG A 410 -7.63 4.38 -16.27
N PRO A 411 -7.27 5.58 -15.77
CA PRO A 411 -8.20 6.41 -14.99
C PRO A 411 -9.53 6.69 -15.70
N LEU A 412 -9.48 7.06 -16.99
CA LEU A 412 -10.67 7.38 -17.76
C LEU A 412 -11.53 6.13 -18.04
N VAL A 413 -10.88 4.99 -18.31
CA VAL A 413 -11.57 3.71 -18.50
C VAL A 413 -12.26 3.28 -17.21
N MET A 414 -11.54 3.35 -16.08
CA MET A 414 -12.05 2.95 -14.77
C MET A 414 -13.24 3.80 -14.33
N GLU A 415 -13.19 5.11 -14.55
CA GLU A 415 -14.30 6.01 -14.21
C GLU A 415 -15.60 5.60 -14.92
N ILE A 416 -15.52 5.26 -16.20
CA ILE A 416 -16.71 4.88 -16.97
C ILE A 416 -17.17 3.47 -16.63
N VAL A 417 -16.24 2.55 -16.36
CA VAL A 417 -16.59 1.21 -15.85
C VAL A 417 -17.36 1.33 -14.53
N LYS A 418 -16.90 2.18 -13.59
CA LYS A 418 -17.61 2.42 -12.33
C LYS A 418 -19.00 3.00 -12.55
N GLN A 419 -19.11 4.01 -13.41
CA GLN A 419 -20.41 4.60 -13.75
C GLN A 419 -21.38 3.61 -14.41
N ASP A 420 -20.88 2.72 -15.26
CA ASP A 420 -21.70 1.68 -15.90
C ASP A 420 -22.11 0.60 -14.88
N ILE A 421 -21.25 0.26 -13.91
CA ILE A 421 -21.59 -0.63 -12.77
C ILE A 421 -22.68 0.00 -11.89
N ASP A 422 -22.55 1.29 -11.55
CA ASP A 422 -23.53 2.03 -10.73
C ASP A 422 -24.91 2.08 -11.40
N LYS A 423 -24.94 2.18 -12.73
CA LYS A 423 -26.15 2.13 -13.56
C LYS A 423 -26.72 0.73 -13.78
N ALA A 424 -26.06 -0.31 -13.26
CA ALA A 424 -26.37 -1.71 -13.49
C ALA A 424 -26.28 -2.15 -14.98
N ASP A 425 -25.50 -1.46 -15.80
CA ASP A 425 -25.18 -1.83 -17.20
C ASP A 425 -23.94 -2.76 -17.24
N TYR A 426 -24.04 -3.91 -16.58
CA TYR A 426 -22.97 -4.89 -16.44
C TYR A 426 -22.42 -5.40 -17.78
N ALA A 427 -23.25 -5.58 -18.81
CA ALA A 427 -22.78 -6.01 -20.14
C ALA A 427 -21.78 -5.00 -20.75
N LYS A 428 -22.07 -3.70 -20.63
CA LYS A 428 -21.24 -2.63 -21.17
C LYS A 428 -19.95 -2.47 -20.36
N ALA A 429 -20.06 -2.49 -19.03
CA ALA A 429 -18.90 -2.49 -18.13
C ALA A 429 -17.97 -3.68 -18.43
N PHE A 430 -18.53 -4.88 -18.59
CA PHE A 430 -17.74 -6.10 -18.84
C PHE A 430 -17.03 -6.04 -20.19
N ALA A 431 -17.73 -5.57 -21.23
CA ALA A 431 -17.15 -5.38 -22.55
C ALA A 431 -16.01 -4.35 -22.53
N ALA A 432 -16.15 -3.26 -21.77
CA ALA A 432 -15.10 -2.26 -21.58
C ALA A 432 -13.89 -2.86 -20.86
N CYS A 433 -14.10 -3.59 -19.75
CA CYS A 433 -13.01 -4.25 -19.03
C CYS A 433 -12.25 -5.23 -19.92
N ARG A 434 -12.96 -6.07 -20.70
CA ARG A 434 -12.33 -7.02 -21.62
C ARG A 434 -11.56 -6.32 -22.73
N ARG A 435 -12.14 -5.29 -23.37
CA ARG A 435 -11.51 -4.54 -24.47
C ARG A 435 -10.22 -3.86 -24.02
N HIS A 436 -10.23 -3.28 -22.83
CA HIS A 436 -9.11 -2.52 -22.29
C HIS A 436 -8.21 -3.32 -21.34
N ARG A 437 -8.47 -4.62 -21.18
CA ARG A 437 -7.73 -5.55 -20.29
C ARG A 437 -7.63 -5.02 -18.86
N VAL A 438 -8.75 -4.53 -18.35
CA VAL A 438 -8.93 -4.18 -16.93
C VAL A 438 -9.27 -5.47 -16.17
N ASP A 439 -8.73 -5.59 -14.96
CA ASP A 439 -9.04 -6.71 -14.08
C ASP A 439 -10.54 -6.72 -13.72
N LEU A 440 -11.18 -7.87 -13.84
CA LEU A 440 -12.60 -8.05 -13.53
C LEU A 440 -12.88 -8.03 -12.02
N ASN A 441 -11.84 -8.03 -11.18
CA ASN A 441 -11.97 -7.79 -9.74
C ASN A 441 -12.64 -6.44 -9.43
N VAL A 442 -12.61 -5.47 -10.35
CA VAL A 442 -13.29 -4.17 -10.22
C VAL A 442 -14.78 -4.30 -9.89
N PHE A 443 -15.47 -5.32 -10.41
CA PHE A 443 -16.89 -5.53 -10.11
C PHE A 443 -17.13 -5.80 -8.63
N VAL A 444 -16.20 -6.50 -7.97
CA VAL A 444 -16.28 -6.86 -6.56
C VAL A 444 -15.71 -5.75 -5.67
N GLU A 445 -14.61 -5.10 -6.10
CA GLU A 445 -13.91 -4.06 -5.34
C GLU A 445 -14.68 -2.73 -5.29
N HIS A 446 -15.48 -2.41 -6.31
CA HIS A 446 -16.24 -1.16 -6.37
C HIS A 446 -17.41 -1.15 -5.38
N ASP A 447 -18.29 -2.16 -5.47
CA ASP A 447 -19.38 -2.35 -4.51
C ASP A 447 -19.79 -3.83 -4.44
N LYS A 448 -19.19 -4.54 -3.48
CA LYS A 448 -19.47 -5.96 -3.22
C LYS A 448 -20.93 -6.20 -2.86
N GLU A 449 -21.53 -5.38 -2.00
CA GLU A 449 -22.88 -5.64 -1.47
C GLU A 449 -23.93 -5.49 -2.57
N THR A 450 -23.84 -4.43 -3.36
CA THR A 450 -24.75 -4.21 -4.49
C THR A 450 -24.58 -5.28 -5.56
N LEU A 451 -23.34 -5.68 -5.88
CA LEU A 451 -23.10 -6.77 -6.82
C LEU A 451 -23.71 -8.09 -6.32
N MET A 452 -23.51 -8.45 -5.05
CA MET A 452 -24.07 -9.68 -4.48
C MET A 452 -25.60 -9.69 -4.48
N GLY A 453 -26.23 -8.51 -4.30
CA GLY A 453 -27.67 -8.32 -4.42
C GLY A 453 -28.20 -8.41 -5.85
N ARG A 454 -27.41 -7.95 -6.84
CA ARG A 454 -27.81 -7.87 -8.27
C ARG A 454 -27.12 -8.89 -9.17
N LEU A 455 -26.52 -9.95 -8.60
CA LEU A 455 -25.76 -10.94 -9.35
C LEU A 455 -26.61 -11.68 -10.41
N ALA A 456 -27.91 -11.80 -10.19
CA ALA A 456 -28.84 -12.36 -11.16
C ALA A 456 -28.90 -11.52 -12.46
N GLU A 457 -28.94 -10.18 -12.33
CA GLU A 457 -28.91 -9.25 -13.48
C GLU A 457 -27.56 -9.32 -14.21
N PHE A 458 -26.45 -9.45 -13.46
CA PHE A 458 -25.12 -9.66 -14.04
C PHE A 458 -25.06 -10.92 -14.91
N VAL A 459 -25.55 -12.07 -14.40
CA VAL A 459 -25.57 -13.35 -15.14
C VAL A 459 -26.55 -13.32 -16.32
N GLU A 460 -27.61 -12.51 -16.24
CA GLU A 460 -28.52 -12.29 -17.35
C GLU A 460 -27.89 -11.47 -18.48
N GLN A 461 -27.20 -10.39 -18.13
CA GLN A 461 -26.54 -9.53 -19.10
C GLN A 461 -25.27 -10.16 -19.71
N VAL A 462 -24.52 -10.93 -18.93
CA VAL A 462 -23.29 -11.64 -19.35
C VAL A 462 -23.59 -13.13 -19.53
N GLU A 463 -24.52 -13.46 -20.42
CA GLU A 463 -25.02 -14.84 -20.56
C GLU A 463 -24.04 -15.83 -21.22
N ASN A 464 -22.95 -15.33 -21.81
CA ASN A 464 -21.97 -16.14 -22.52
C ASN A 464 -21.07 -16.92 -21.55
N VAL A 465 -21.03 -18.24 -21.70
CA VAL A 465 -20.29 -19.18 -20.85
C VAL A 465 -18.80 -18.83 -20.75
N ASP A 466 -18.16 -18.44 -21.85
CA ASP A 466 -16.74 -18.08 -21.86
C ASP A 466 -16.46 -16.81 -21.06
N TYR A 467 -17.42 -15.87 -21.03
CA TYR A 467 -17.28 -14.61 -20.29
C TYR A 467 -17.46 -14.84 -18.79
N ILE A 468 -18.39 -15.72 -18.40
CA ILE A 468 -18.55 -16.13 -17.01
C ILE A 468 -17.33 -16.92 -16.54
N ASN A 469 -16.79 -17.81 -17.38
CA ASN A 469 -15.55 -18.52 -17.07
C ASN A 469 -14.39 -17.55 -16.87
N LEU A 470 -14.23 -16.57 -17.78
CA LEU A 470 -13.22 -15.51 -17.65
C LEU A 470 -13.39 -14.69 -16.36
N PHE A 471 -14.63 -14.41 -15.96
CA PHE A 471 -14.92 -13.71 -14.70
C PHE A 471 -14.49 -14.54 -13.49
N LEU A 472 -14.92 -15.80 -13.42
CA LEU A 472 -14.61 -16.71 -12.32
C LEU A 472 -13.11 -17.01 -12.23
N THR A 473 -12.41 -17.16 -13.35
CA THR A 473 -10.95 -17.36 -13.36
C THR A 473 -10.20 -16.10 -12.93
N SER A 474 -10.63 -14.91 -13.37
CA SER A 474 -10.04 -13.63 -12.95
C SER A 474 -10.17 -13.41 -11.44
N ILE A 475 -11.32 -13.76 -10.86
CA ILE A 475 -11.56 -13.66 -9.41
C ILE A 475 -10.77 -14.74 -8.66
N GLY A 476 -10.85 -15.99 -9.12
CA GLY A 476 -10.18 -17.14 -8.50
C GLY A 476 -8.66 -17.05 -8.48
N GLN A 477 -8.05 -16.36 -9.45
CA GLN A 477 -6.61 -16.10 -9.53
C GLN A 477 -6.22 -14.69 -9.05
N GLY A 478 -7.20 -13.86 -8.69
CA GLY A 478 -7.01 -12.48 -8.29
C GLY A 478 -6.41 -12.29 -6.89
N THR A 479 -6.24 -11.04 -6.50
CA THR A 479 -5.70 -10.64 -5.18
C THR A 479 -6.76 -10.57 -4.08
N LEU A 480 -8.02 -10.89 -4.40
CA LEU A 480 -9.13 -10.85 -3.45
C LEU A 480 -8.93 -11.86 -2.30
N PRO A 481 -9.41 -11.56 -1.09
CA PRO A 481 -9.40 -12.49 0.04
C PRO A 481 -10.14 -13.80 -0.25
N ASP A 482 -9.66 -14.91 0.31
CA ASP A 482 -10.18 -16.26 0.02
C ASP A 482 -11.67 -16.42 0.39
N ASP A 483 -12.13 -15.76 1.45
CA ASP A 483 -13.54 -15.74 1.84
C ASP A 483 -14.44 -15.03 0.82
N VAL A 484 -13.94 -13.94 0.23
CA VAL A 484 -14.65 -13.18 -0.81
C VAL A 484 -14.73 -13.98 -2.10
N VAL A 485 -13.61 -14.59 -2.53
CA VAL A 485 -13.57 -15.47 -3.70
C VAL A 485 -14.58 -16.60 -3.55
N ASN A 486 -14.56 -17.29 -2.40
CA ASN A 486 -15.48 -18.40 -2.12
C ASN A 486 -16.95 -17.95 -2.15
N GLN A 487 -17.27 -16.79 -1.56
CA GLN A 487 -18.63 -16.23 -1.59
C GLN A 487 -19.11 -15.91 -3.01
N VAL A 488 -18.26 -15.28 -3.84
CA VAL A 488 -18.60 -14.96 -5.24
C VAL A 488 -18.81 -16.25 -6.02
N CYS A 489 -17.88 -17.20 -5.94
CA CYS A 489 -17.98 -18.49 -6.63
C CYS A 489 -19.25 -19.24 -6.23
N ASP A 490 -19.57 -19.32 -4.93
CA ASP A 490 -20.77 -20.00 -4.45
C ASP A 490 -22.06 -19.31 -4.89
N ARG A 491 -22.10 -17.97 -4.89
CA ARG A 491 -23.30 -17.21 -5.30
C ARG A 491 -23.51 -17.27 -6.82
N VAL A 492 -22.46 -17.09 -7.62
CA VAL A 492 -22.54 -17.24 -9.09
C VAL A 492 -23.01 -18.66 -9.42
N ARG A 493 -22.41 -19.69 -8.80
CA ARG A 493 -22.82 -21.08 -8.98
C ARG A 493 -24.32 -21.30 -8.73
N GLN A 494 -24.84 -20.83 -7.60
CA GLN A 494 -26.26 -20.98 -7.25
C GLN A 494 -27.19 -20.34 -8.29
N GLU A 495 -26.82 -19.17 -8.83
CA GLU A 495 -27.63 -18.50 -9.86
C GLU A 495 -27.56 -19.24 -11.22
N LEU A 496 -26.40 -19.81 -11.57
CA LEU A 496 -26.26 -20.63 -12.78
C LEU A 496 -27.03 -21.95 -12.69
N GLU A 497 -26.98 -22.63 -11.53
CA GLU A 497 -27.72 -23.87 -11.26
C GLU A 497 -29.24 -23.67 -11.35
N LYS A 498 -29.75 -22.55 -10.82
CA LYS A 498 -31.18 -22.19 -10.91
C LYS A 498 -31.63 -21.92 -12.34
N LYS A 499 -30.76 -21.32 -13.16
CA LYS A 499 -31.10 -20.86 -14.50
C LYS A 499 -31.10 -21.99 -15.52
N ASP A 500 -29.95 -22.63 -15.70
CA ASP A 500 -29.79 -23.78 -16.60
C ASP A 500 -28.49 -24.52 -16.30
N MET A 501 -28.58 -25.58 -15.50
CA MET A 501 -27.45 -26.41 -15.14
C MET A 501 -26.76 -27.07 -16.37
N LYS A 502 -27.49 -27.35 -17.45
CA LYS A 502 -26.93 -28.01 -18.65
C LYS A 502 -26.11 -27.04 -19.48
N LYS A 503 -26.64 -25.84 -19.74
CA LYS A 503 -25.93 -24.78 -20.49
C LYS A 503 -24.68 -24.31 -19.76
N TYR A 504 -24.74 -24.16 -18.43
CA TYR A 504 -23.69 -23.55 -17.62
C TYR A 504 -22.77 -24.54 -16.88
N ILE A 505 -22.79 -25.83 -17.24
CA ILE A 505 -22.00 -26.87 -16.56
C ILE A 505 -20.51 -26.51 -16.43
N ASN A 506 -19.90 -25.98 -17.49
CA ASN A 506 -18.49 -25.58 -17.48
C ASN A 506 -18.23 -24.42 -16.49
N SER A 507 -19.14 -23.45 -16.42
CA SER A 507 -19.02 -22.33 -15.48
C SER A 507 -19.25 -22.76 -14.03
N ILE A 508 -20.16 -23.71 -13.79
CA ILE A 508 -20.37 -24.31 -12.46
C ILE A 508 -19.11 -25.06 -12.01
N LEU A 509 -18.50 -25.86 -12.89
CA LEU A 509 -17.24 -26.54 -12.59
C LEU A 509 -16.11 -25.54 -12.34
N THR A 510 -16.03 -24.47 -13.13
CA THR A 510 -15.06 -23.38 -12.92
C THR A 510 -15.24 -22.75 -11.55
N ALA A 511 -16.49 -22.52 -11.12
CA ALA A 511 -16.77 -21.97 -9.79
C ALA A 511 -16.26 -22.88 -8.67
N HIS A 512 -16.39 -24.21 -8.78
CA HIS A 512 -15.83 -25.16 -7.80
C HIS A 512 -14.30 -25.18 -7.79
N VAL A 513 -13.68 -25.18 -8.97
CA VAL A 513 -12.22 -25.23 -9.12
C VAL A 513 -11.54 -23.94 -8.66
N MET A 514 -12.20 -22.79 -8.83
CA MET A 514 -11.64 -21.47 -8.50
C MET A 514 -11.79 -21.08 -7.01
N LYS A 515 -12.41 -21.94 -6.19
CA LYS A 515 -12.44 -21.78 -4.72
C LYS A 515 -11.05 -21.91 -4.12
N ARG A 516 -10.88 -21.38 -2.91
CA ARG A 516 -9.64 -21.47 -2.13
C ARG A 516 -9.95 -22.02 -0.73
N PRO A 517 -9.57 -23.28 -0.43
CA PRO A 517 -8.98 -24.28 -1.33
C PRO A 517 -9.94 -24.75 -2.42
N ALA A 518 -9.39 -25.25 -3.54
CA ALA A 518 -10.19 -25.71 -4.68
C ALA A 518 -11.03 -26.95 -4.32
N ASP A 519 -12.30 -26.95 -4.71
CA ASP A 519 -13.27 -27.99 -4.35
C ASP A 519 -13.50 -28.97 -5.51
N HIS A 520 -12.48 -29.79 -5.78
CA HIS A 520 -12.52 -30.78 -6.86
C HIS A 520 -13.53 -31.90 -6.58
N GLU A 521 -13.71 -32.30 -5.31
CA GLU A 521 -14.63 -33.36 -4.91
C GLU A 521 -16.08 -32.98 -5.23
N ALA A 522 -16.53 -31.77 -4.89
CA ALA A 522 -17.90 -31.34 -5.20
C ALA A 522 -18.15 -31.20 -6.72
N GLY A 523 -17.17 -30.71 -7.46
CA GLY A 523 -17.26 -30.61 -8.93
C GLY A 523 -17.39 -31.98 -9.60
N LEU A 524 -16.63 -32.97 -9.13
CA LEU A 524 -16.71 -34.35 -9.61
C LEU A 524 -18.00 -35.06 -9.16
N ASP A 525 -18.49 -34.80 -7.95
CA ASP A 525 -19.77 -35.34 -7.47
C ASP A 525 -20.96 -34.84 -8.31
N LEU A 526 -20.92 -33.59 -8.76
CA LEU A 526 -21.91 -33.05 -9.70
C LEU A 526 -21.94 -33.85 -11.01
N LEU A 527 -20.76 -34.20 -11.55
CA LEU A 527 -20.66 -35.01 -12.77
C LEU A 527 -21.19 -36.44 -12.57
N LEU A 528 -20.97 -37.02 -11.39
CA LEU A 528 -21.52 -38.34 -11.05
C LEU A 528 -23.05 -38.35 -11.06
N ARG A 529 -23.69 -37.31 -10.53
CA ARG A 529 -25.16 -37.17 -10.52
C ARG A 529 -25.74 -37.00 -11.92
N LEU A 530 -25.00 -36.36 -12.83
CA LEU A 530 -25.43 -36.11 -14.20
C LEU A 530 -25.19 -37.28 -15.16
N ARG A 531 -24.28 -38.19 -14.80
CA ARG A 531 -23.84 -39.32 -15.63
C ARG A 531 -25.00 -40.20 -16.13
N GLU A 532 -26.01 -40.45 -15.30
CA GLU A 532 -27.13 -41.33 -15.66
C GLU A 532 -28.08 -40.69 -16.68
N ASN A 533 -28.19 -39.35 -16.67
CA ASN A 533 -29.14 -38.63 -17.51
C ASN A 533 -28.51 -38.06 -18.79
N GLU A 534 -27.24 -37.63 -18.74
CA GLU A 534 -26.57 -36.90 -19.83
C GLU A 534 -25.08 -37.32 -19.96
N PRO A 535 -24.78 -38.56 -20.40
CA PRO A 535 -23.42 -39.08 -20.43
C PRO A 535 -22.48 -38.31 -21.37
N GLY A 536 -22.97 -37.83 -22.52
CA GLY A 536 -22.16 -37.07 -23.48
C GLY A 536 -21.71 -35.70 -22.93
N LEU A 537 -22.57 -35.02 -22.17
CA LEU A 537 -22.23 -33.76 -21.53
C LEU A 537 -21.16 -33.95 -20.44
N VAL A 538 -21.22 -35.07 -19.71
CA VAL A 538 -20.24 -35.40 -18.67
C VAL A 538 -18.86 -35.65 -19.27
N GLU A 539 -18.76 -36.38 -20.40
CA GLU A 539 -17.47 -36.57 -21.08
C GLU A 539 -16.82 -35.25 -21.51
N ASP A 540 -17.60 -34.33 -22.08
CA ASP A 540 -17.09 -33.02 -22.49
C ASP A 540 -16.73 -32.13 -21.28
N ALA A 541 -17.48 -32.22 -20.20
CA ALA A 541 -17.19 -31.52 -18.95
C ALA A 541 -15.93 -32.07 -18.25
N VAL A 542 -15.66 -33.38 -18.34
CA VAL A 542 -14.40 -34.00 -17.87
C VAL A 542 -13.21 -33.50 -18.71
N LYS A 543 -13.34 -33.41 -20.04
CA LYS A 543 -12.28 -32.81 -20.87
C LYS A 543 -12.02 -31.35 -20.49
N TYR A 544 -13.07 -30.60 -20.17
CA TYR A 544 -12.97 -29.22 -19.75
C TYR A 544 -12.25 -29.06 -18.39
N ILE A 545 -12.63 -29.84 -17.36
CA ILE A 545 -12.02 -29.71 -16.03
C ILE A 545 -10.54 -30.14 -16.04
N ILE A 546 -10.16 -31.12 -16.87
CA ILE A 546 -8.76 -31.53 -17.09
C ILE A 546 -7.91 -30.39 -17.70
N PHE A 547 -8.53 -29.47 -18.44
CA PHE A 547 -7.84 -28.28 -18.94
C PHE A 547 -7.60 -27.23 -17.84
N LEU A 548 -8.47 -27.17 -16.83
CA LEU A 548 -8.39 -26.20 -15.73
C LEU A 548 -7.50 -26.66 -14.58
N VAL A 549 -7.47 -27.97 -14.32
CA VAL A 549 -6.80 -28.60 -13.17
C VAL A 549 -5.79 -29.61 -13.66
N ASP A 550 -4.67 -29.71 -12.94
CA ASP A 550 -3.69 -30.76 -13.16
C ASP A 550 -4.33 -32.16 -13.18
N ALA A 551 -4.03 -32.93 -14.22
CA ALA A 551 -4.69 -34.21 -14.47
C ALA A 551 -4.34 -35.28 -13.42
N ASP A 552 -3.14 -35.23 -12.83
CA ASP A 552 -2.76 -36.12 -11.74
C ASP A 552 -3.57 -35.83 -10.49
N ARG A 553 -3.72 -34.54 -10.12
CA ARG A 553 -4.56 -34.13 -8.99
C ARG A 553 -6.02 -34.53 -9.16
N LEU A 554 -6.56 -34.38 -10.37
CA LEU A 554 -7.94 -34.77 -10.66
C LEU A 554 -8.12 -36.30 -10.57
N PHE A 555 -7.14 -37.06 -11.06
CA PHE A 555 -7.11 -38.52 -10.94
C PHE A 555 -7.06 -38.96 -9.47
N ASP A 556 -6.18 -38.36 -8.68
CA ASP A 556 -6.02 -38.63 -7.25
C ASP A 556 -7.30 -38.30 -6.46
N THR A 557 -7.94 -37.18 -6.79
CA THR A 557 -9.23 -36.79 -6.19
C THR A 557 -10.31 -37.82 -6.54
N ALA A 558 -10.44 -38.19 -7.81
CA ALA A 558 -11.40 -39.20 -8.24
C ALA A 558 -11.15 -40.55 -7.56
N LEU A 559 -9.88 -40.92 -7.33
CA LEU A 559 -9.51 -42.13 -6.62
C LEU A 559 -9.93 -42.07 -5.14
N GLY A 560 -9.77 -40.89 -4.51
CA GLY A 560 -10.21 -40.62 -3.14
C GLY A 560 -11.73 -40.63 -2.94
N MET A 561 -12.51 -40.45 -4.01
CA MET A 561 -13.97 -40.62 -3.99
C MET A 561 -14.41 -42.10 -4.04
N TYR A 562 -13.48 -43.04 -4.24
CA TYR A 562 -13.70 -44.48 -4.31
C TYR A 562 -14.63 -44.94 -5.47
N ASP A 563 -14.91 -44.09 -6.48
CA ASP A 563 -15.64 -44.47 -7.71
C ASP A 563 -14.66 -44.76 -8.87
N PHE A 564 -14.35 -46.04 -9.06
CA PHE A 564 -13.46 -46.52 -10.12
C PHE A 564 -13.96 -46.21 -11.55
N SER A 565 -15.25 -45.97 -11.76
CA SER A 565 -15.77 -45.59 -13.08
C SER A 565 -15.36 -44.17 -13.45
N LEU A 566 -15.40 -43.25 -12.49
CA LEU A 566 -14.96 -41.87 -12.68
C LEU A 566 -13.44 -41.79 -12.86
N VAL A 567 -12.69 -42.54 -12.04
CA VAL A 567 -11.23 -42.65 -12.16
C VAL A 567 -10.83 -43.11 -13.55
N LEU A 568 -11.52 -44.11 -14.10
CA LEU A 568 -11.26 -44.62 -15.45
C LEU A 568 -11.53 -43.57 -16.52
N MET A 569 -12.63 -42.82 -16.39
CA MET A 569 -13.00 -41.76 -17.33
C MET A 569 -11.98 -40.61 -17.32
N VAL A 570 -11.57 -40.17 -16.13
CA VAL A 570 -10.52 -39.16 -15.96
C VAL A 570 -9.20 -39.67 -16.54
N ALA A 571 -8.78 -40.90 -16.24
CA ALA A 571 -7.54 -41.47 -16.73
C ALA A 571 -7.46 -41.58 -18.26
N GLN A 572 -8.57 -41.95 -18.91
CA GLN A 572 -8.67 -42.05 -20.37
C GLN A 572 -8.51 -40.68 -21.04
N HIS A 573 -9.17 -39.65 -20.52
CA HIS A 573 -9.08 -38.30 -21.09
C HIS A 573 -7.83 -37.54 -20.66
N ALA A 574 -7.21 -37.91 -19.53
CA ALA A 574 -5.93 -37.39 -19.04
C ALA A 574 -4.71 -37.94 -19.80
N GLN A 575 -4.90 -38.87 -20.75
CA GLN A 575 -3.82 -39.53 -21.51
C GLN A 575 -2.78 -40.24 -20.62
N LYS A 576 -3.16 -40.70 -19.42
CA LYS A 576 -2.29 -41.56 -18.59
C LYS A 576 -2.03 -42.89 -19.28
N ASP A 577 -0.85 -43.47 -19.08
CA ASP A 577 -0.51 -44.77 -19.66
C ASP A 577 -1.43 -45.86 -19.09
N PRO A 578 -2.25 -46.55 -19.92
CA PRO A 578 -3.09 -47.66 -19.49
C PRO A 578 -2.33 -48.79 -18.79
N ARG A 579 -1.03 -48.94 -19.06
CA ARG A 579 -0.18 -49.95 -18.42
C ARG A 579 0.14 -49.62 -16.96
N GLU A 580 0.03 -48.36 -16.55
CA GLU A 580 0.31 -47.94 -15.19
C GLU A 580 -0.94 -48.01 -14.31
N TYR A 581 -2.06 -47.43 -14.74
CA TYR A 581 -3.25 -47.35 -13.90
C TYR A 581 -4.13 -48.62 -13.95
N LEU A 582 -4.22 -49.36 -15.06
CA LEU A 582 -5.12 -50.53 -15.14
C LEU A 582 -4.70 -51.68 -14.20
N PRO A 583 -3.42 -52.07 -14.09
CA PRO A 583 -3.00 -53.10 -13.13
C PRO A 583 -3.27 -52.67 -11.69
N PHE A 584 -2.98 -51.40 -11.37
CA PHE A 584 -3.21 -50.81 -10.05
C PHE A 584 -4.71 -50.84 -9.66
N LEU A 585 -5.62 -50.41 -10.55
CA LEU A 585 -7.06 -50.47 -10.28
C LEU A 585 -7.59 -51.91 -10.18
N ARG A 586 -6.99 -52.87 -10.90
CA ARG A 586 -7.34 -54.29 -10.80
C ARG A 586 -6.93 -54.88 -9.46
N GLU A 587 -5.74 -54.56 -8.99
CA GLU A 587 -5.26 -54.97 -7.66
C GLU A 587 -6.15 -54.42 -6.56
N LEU A 588 -6.47 -53.12 -6.60
CA LEU A 588 -7.38 -52.50 -5.63
C LEU A 588 -8.76 -53.15 -5.63
N ARG A 589 -9.33 -53.49 -6.79
CA ARG A 589 -10.64 -54.16 -6.90
C ARG A 589 -10.66 -55.58 -6.32
N ALA A 590 -9.51 -56.24 -6.17
CA ALA A 590 -9.42 -57.57 -5.60
C ALA A 590 -9.41 -57.58 -4.06
N LEU A 591 -9.20 -56.42 -3.43
CA LEU A 591 -9.13 -56.27 -1.97
C LEU A 591 -10.52 -56.09 -1.34
N GLU A 592 -10.65 -56.45 -0.06
CA GLU A 592 -11.85 -56.19 0.74
C GLU A 592 -12.09 -54.69 0.92
N LYS A 593 -13.35 -54.26 1.01
CA LYS A 593 -13.77 -52.85 0.98
C LYS A 593 -13.01 -51.93 1.94
N SER A 594 -12.82 -52.30 3.21
CA SER A 594 -12.12 -51.46 4.19
C SER A 594 -10.61 -51.40 3.91
N TYR A 595 -10.00 -52.54 3.57
CA TYR A 595 -8.57 -52.62 3.26
C TYR A 595 -8.22 -51.97 1.91
N GLN A 596 -9.12 -52.06 0.93
CA GLN A 596 -9.04 -51.33 -0.35
C GLN A 596 -8.96 -49.82 -0.11
N ARG A 597 -9.86 -49.29 0.73
CA ARG A 597 -9.87 -47.85 1.08
C ARG A 597 -8.62 -47.43 1.83
N PHE A 598 -8.11 -48.28 2.73
CA PHE A 598 -6.82 -48.06 3.37
C PHE A 598 -5.69 -47.92 2.33
N LYS A 599 -5.57 -48.86 1.38
CA LYS A 599 -4.53 -48.81 0.33
C LYS A 599 -4.68 -47.60 -0.59
N ILE A 600 -5.91 -47.19 -0.90
CA ILE A 600 -6.19 -45.97 -1.67
C ILE A 600 -5.75 -44.74 -0.89
N ASP A 601 -6.19 -44.58 0.36
CA ASP A 601 -5.85 -43.40 1.16
C ASP A 601 -4.36 -43.35 1.50
N ASP A 602 -3.70 -44.49 1.69
CA ASP A 602 -2.24 -44.58 1.85
C ASP A 602 -1.50 -44.12 0.59
N HIS A 603 -1.95 -44.55 -0.59
CA HIS A 603 -1.42 -44.10 -1.87
C HIS A 603 -1.59 -42.58 -2.06
N LEU A 604 -2.75 -42.05 -1.69
CA LEU A 604 -3.08 -40.61 -1.72
C LEU A 604 -2.42 -39.81 -0.59
N LYS A 605 -1.67 -40.47 0.31
CA LYS A 605 -1.04 -39.88 1.50
C LYS A 605 -2.03 -39.24 2.48
N HIS A 606 -3.29 -39.67 2.44
CA HIS A 606 -4.32 -39.33 3.43
C HIS A 606 -4.19 -40.24 4.66
N TYR A 607 -3.03 -40.21 5.31
CA TYR A 607 -2.64 -41.20 6.32
C TYR A 607 -3.64 -41.32 7.49
N GLU A 608 -4.30 -40.23 7.86
CA GLU A 608 -5.34 -40.20 8.88
C GLU A 608 -6.59 -41.02 8.48
N LYS A 609 -7.08 -40.81 7.26
CA LYS A 609 -8.21 -41.57 6.69
C LYS A 609 -7.81 -43.03 6.47
N ALA A 610 -6.58 -43.25 6.01
CA ALA A 610 -6.00 -44.58 5.83
C ALA A 610 -6.04 -45.38 7.14
N LEU A 611 -5.58 -44.79 8.25
CA LEU A 611 -5.57 -45.43 9.57
C LEU A 611 -6.99 -45.78 10.05
N ARG A 612 -7.98 -44.90 9.82
CA ARG A 612 -9.39 -45.20 10.14
C ARG A 612 -9.95 -46.35 9.30
N ASN A 613 -9.58 -46.43 8.03
CA ASN A 613 -9.99 -47.53 7.17
C ASN A 613 -9.27 -48.84 7.53
N LEU A 614 -8.03 -48.76 8.01
CA LEU A 614 -7.26 -49.91 8.50
C LEU A 614 -7.82 -50.47 9.81
N SER A 615 -8.26 -49.61 10.73
CA SER A 615 -8.92 -50.07 11.96
C SER A 615 -10.24 -50.78 11.70
N LEU A 616 -10.95 -50.41 10.63
CA LEU A 616 -12.19 -51.07 10.16
C LEU A 616 -11.94 -52.33 9.31
N ALA A 617 -10.68 -52.68 9.00
CA ALA A 617 -10.32 -53.82 8.15
C ALA A 617 -10.10 -55.12 8.94
N GLY A 618 -10.33 -55.12 10.25
CA GLY A 618 -10.27 -56.31 11.11
C GLY A 618 -9.21 -56.21 12.22
N GLU A 619 -9.48 -56.88 13.34
CA GLU A 619 -8.63 -56.82 14.54
C GLU A 619 -7.28 -57.55 14.36
N ASP A 620 -7.22 -58.52 13.45
CA ASP A 620 -6.00 -59.28 13.09
C ASP A 620 -4.90 -58.39 12.46
N ARG A 621 -5.23 -57.14 12.12
CA ARG A 621 -4.34 -56.16 11.47
C ARG A 621 -3.82 -55.09 12.44
N PHE A 622 -4.06 -55.23 13.75
CA PHE A 622 -3.62 -54.25 14.73
C PHE A 622 -2.11 -54.01 14.72
N ASP A 623 -1.29 -55.06 14.56
CA ASP A 623 0.17 -54.91 14.51
C ASP A 623 0.62 -54.14 13.25
N GLU A 624 -0.09 -54.31 12.12
CA GLU A 624 0.12 -53.53 10.89
C GLU A 624 -0.27 -52.06 11.12
N ALA A 625 -1.36 -51.81 11.86
CA ALA A 625 -1.78 -50.46 12.23
C ALA A 625 -0.80 -49.77 13.20
N LEU A 626 -0.26 -50.49 14.18
CA LEU A 626 0.74 -49.96 15.12
C LEU A 626 2.01 -49.54 14.38
N ALA A 627 2.55 -50.40 13.52
CA ALA A 627 3.71 -50.08 12.69
C ALA A 627 3.43 -48.90 11.73
N TYR A 628 2.20 -48.77 11.24
CA TYR A 628 1.77 -47.64 10.41
C TYR A 628 1.75 -46.33 11.20
N VAL A 629 1.22 -46.35 12.43
CA VAL A 629 1.21 -45.20 13.34
C VAL A 629 2.63 -44.76 13.68
N GLU A 630 3.54 -45.69 13.97
CA GLU A 630 4.95 -45.37 14.23
C GLU A 630 5.63 -44.74 13.01
N LYS A 631 5.40 -45.30 11.82
CA LYS A 631 5.98 -44.83 10.55
C LYS A 631 5.54 -43.40 10.18
N TYR A 632 4.26 -43.08 10.36
CA TYR A 632 3.67 -41.79 9.97
C TYR A 632 3.39 -40.85 11.16
N GLN A 633 3.74 -41.26 12.38
CA GLN A 633 3.60 -40.51 13.62
C GLN A 633 2.15 -40.07 13.93
N LEU A 634 1.17 -40.95 13.70
CA LEU A 634 -0.28 -40.66 13.78
C LEU A 634 -0.88 -40.92 15.18
N TYR A 635 -0.14 -40.62 16.24
CA TYR A 635 -0.50 -41.05 17.60
C TYR A 635 -1.81 -40.43 18.11
N ASP A 636 -2.10 -39.16 17.82
CA ASP A 636 -3.32 -38.48 18.31
C ASP A 636 -4.60 -39.17 17.80
N ILE A 637 -4.62 -39.51 16.52
CA ILE A 637 -5.75 -40.19 15.89
C ILE A 637 -5.80 -41.65 16.31
N ALA A 638 -4.66 -42.32 16.40
CA ALA A 638 -4.60 -43.68 16.90
C ALA A 638 -5.18 -43.79 18.33
N LEU A 639 -4.77 -42.91 19.23
CA LEU A 639 -5.28 -42.86 20.60
C LEU A 639 -6.80 -42.59 20.64
N SER A 640 -7.33 -41.78 19.69
CA SER A 640 -8.77 -41.57 19.58
C SER A 640 -9.55 -42.80 19.09
N ILE A 641 -8.96 -43.60 18.20
CA ILE A 641 -9.59 -44.79 17.61
C ILE A 641 -9.64 -45.94 18.63
N TRP A 642 -8.54 -46.18 19.34
CA TRP A 642 -8.39 -47.34 20.22
C TRP A 642 -8.70 -47.06 21.70
N LYS A 643 -9.21 -45.87 22.04
CA LYS A 643 -9.46 -45.42 23.43
C LYS A 643 -10.25 -46.40 24.30
N ASP A 644 -11.29 -47.00 23.74
CA ASP A 644 -12.21 -47.90 24.47
C ASP A 644 -11.87 -49.38 24.26
N THR A 645 -10.63 -49.71 23.86
CA THR A 645 -10.19 -51.07 23.56
C THR A 645 -9.06 -51.54 24.49
N GLU A 646 -8.92 -52.85 24.67
CA GLU A 646 -7.82 -53.46 25.44
C GLU A 646 -6.42 -53.17 24.86
N ARG A 647 -6.36 -52.60 23.64
CA ARG A 647 -5.13 -52.24 22.94
C ARG A 647 -4.67 -50.81 23.20
N TYR A 648 -5.46 -50.02 23.94
CA TYR A 648 -5.13 -48.63 24.25
C TYR A 648 -3.80 -48.49 25.00
N ASP A 649 -3.55 -49.36 25.98
CA ASP A 649 -2.32 -49.34 26.78
C ASP A 649 -1.06 -49.59 25.94
N THR A 650 -1.16 -50.46 24.93
CA THR A 650 -0.07 -50.72 23.98
C THR A 650 0.19 -49.49 23.11
N MET A 651 -0.86 -48.82 22.65
CA MET A 651 -0.76 -47.59 21.86
C MET A 651 -0.18 -46.42 22.68
N LEU A 652 -0.60 -46.28 23.94
CA LEU A 652 -0.03 -45.31 24.88
C LEU A 652 1.44 -45.59 25.16
N SER A 653 1.83 -46.86 25.34
CA SER A 653 3.25 -47.20 25.51
C SER A 653 4.08 -46.80 24.30
N ALA A 654 3.61 -47.04 23.07
CA ALA A 654 4.31 -46.64 21.85
C ALA A 654 4.40 -45.11 21.71
N TYR A 655 3.32 -44.39 22.05
CA TYR A 655 3.34 -42.92 22.09
C TYR A 655 4.32 -42.38 23.12
N GLY A 656 4.39 -43.00 24.31
CA GLY A 656 5.35 -42.66 25.35
C GLY A 656 6.80 -42.88 24.89
N ASP A 657 7.07 -43.98 24.19
CA ASP A 657 8.40 -44.27 23.63
C ASP A 657 8.81 -43.19 22.61
N TRP A 658 7.89 -42.76 21.74
CA TRP A 658 8.12 -41.68 20.79
C TRP A 658 8.39 -40.32 21.47
N LEU A 659 7.64 -39.96 22.51
CA LEU A 659 7.89 -38.74 23.30
C LEU A 659 9.25 -38.79 24.01
N PHE A 660 9.63 -39.96 24.51
CA PHE A 660 10.90 -40.15 25.20
C PHE A 660 12.10 -39.93 24.25
N GLU A 661 12.04 -40.44 23.01
CA GLU A 661 13.09 -40.21 21.99
C GLU A 661 13.26 -38.72 21.65
N ARG A 662 12.18 -37.94 21.68
CA ARG A 662 12.19 -36.49 21.46
C ARG A 662 12.71 -35.68 22.65
N ARG A 663 13.05 -36.34 23.76
CA ARG A 663 13.45 -35.72 25.03
C ARG A 663 12.32 -34.92 25.70
N GLU A 664 11.07 -35.20 25.34
CA GLU A 664 9.87 -34.66 26.01
C GLU A 664 9.56 -35.52 27.23
N PHE A 665 10.53 -35.59 28.16
CA PHE A 665 10.56 -36.58 29.24
C PHE A 665 9.36 -36.48 30.19
N LYS A 666 8.85 -35.28 30.45
CA LYS A 666 7.72 -35.05 31.35
C LYS A 666 6.42 -35.64 30.80
N ASP A 667 6.15 -35.40 29.52
CA ASP A 667 4.95 -35.91 28.84
C ASP A 667 5.07 -37.41 28.59
N ALA A 668 6.26 -37.90 28.23
CA ALA A 668 6.55 -39.33 28.14
C ALA A 668 6.29 -40.05 29.47
N ALA A 669 6.76 -39.47 30.59
CA ALA A 669 6.57 -40.04 31.92
C ALA A 669 5.08 -40.13 32.31
N PHE A 670 4.32 -39.08 32.00
CA PHE A 670 2.87 -39.05 32.23
C PHE A 670 2.15 -40.14 31.43
N VAL A 671 2.47 -40.28 30.14
CA VAL A 671 1.88 -41.29 29.25
C VAL A 671 2.25 -42.70 29.71
N PHE A 672 3.51 -42.96 30.08
CA PHE A 672 3.92 -44.26 30.62
C PHE A 672 3.22 -44.60 31.93
N ARG A 673 2.96 -43.61 32.79
CA ARG A 673 2.19 -43.79 34.02
C ARG A 673 0.74 -44.19 33.72
N GLN A 674 0.11 -43.55 32.74
CA GLN A 674 -1.24 -43.93 32.30
C GLN A 674 -1.30 -45.34 31.71
N ALA A 675 -0.29 -45.74 30.94
CA ALA A 675 -0.16 -47.08 30.37
C ALA A 675 0.24 -48.16 31.41
N SER A 676 0.26 -47.84 32.71
CA SER A 676 0.73 -48.73 33.79
C SER A 676 2.15 -49.28 33.58
N ARG A 677 3.02 -48.56 32.84
CA ARG A 677 4.43 -48.88 32.59
C ARG A 677 5.35 -48.11 33.54
N PHE A 678 5.25 -48.42 34.83
CA PHE A 678 5.92 -47.65 35.89
C PHE A 678 7.45 -47.59 35.77
N SER A 679 8.11 -48.64 35.28
CA SER A 679 9.56 -48.65 35.08
C SER A 679 10.03 -47.63 34.02
N LYS A 680 9.32 -47.53 32.89
CA LYS A 680 9.59 -46.53 31.86
C LYS A 680 9.25 -45.12 32.35
N ALA A 681 8.16 -44.97 33.10
CA ALA A 681 7.76 -43.70 33.70
C ALA A 681 8.81 -43.16 34.68
N MET A 682 9.39 -44.02 35.53
CA MET A 682 10.47 -43.63 36.45
C MET A 682 11.69 -43.10 35.71
N LEU A 683 12.16 -43.82 34.69
CA LEU A 683 13.30 -43.37 33.89
C LEU A 683 13.04 -42.01 33.25
N ALA A 684 11.83 -41.79 32.75
CA ALA A 684 11.42 -40.52 32.16
C ALA A 684 11.34 -39.39 33.20
N TYR A 685 10.75 -39.62 34.38
CA TYR A 685 10.74 -38.63 35.47
C TYR A 685 12.13 -38.30 36.00
N GLU A 686 13.05 -39.28 36.03
CA GLU A 686 14.45 -39.08 36.41
C GLU A 686 15.15 -38.12 35.44
N LYS A 687 14.99 -38.35 34.13
CA LYS A 687 15.53 -37.46 33.10
C LYS A 687 14.85 -36.08 33.08
N ALA A 688 13.58 -35.99 33.45
CA ALA A 688 12.84 -34.74 33.59
C ALA A 688 13.23 -33.94 34.85
N LEU A 689 13.89 -34.56 35.84
CA LEU A 689 14.14 -34.00 37.17
C LEU A 689 12.85 -33.63 37.93
N ASP A 690 11.76 -34.35 37.65
CA ASP A 690 10.48 -34.24 38.37
C ASP A 690 10.48 -35.25 39.53
N TRP A 691 11.30 -34.94 40.53
CA TRP A 691 11.66 -35.84 41.63
C TRP A 691 10.45 -36.27 42.49
N GLN A 692 9.44 -35.41 42.64
CA GLN A 692 8.24 -35.73 43.44
C GLN A 692 7.47 -36.90 42.85
N GLU A 693 7.19 -36.86 41.54
CA GLU A 693 6.48 -37.92 40.82
C GLU A 693 7.33 -39.19 40.69
N LEU A 694 8.64 -39.02 40.53
CA LEU A 694 9.58 -40.14 40.54
C LEU A 694 9.52 -40.90 41.87
N PHE A 695 9.62 -40.20 43.01
CA PHE A 695 9.65 -40.85 44.31
C PHE A 695 8.28 -41.39 44.71
N ASP A 696 7.17 -40.76 44.30
CA ASP A 696 5.82 -41.34 44.46
C ASP A 696 5.74 -42.75 43.84
N ILE A 697 6.15 -42.87 42.57
CA ILE A 697 6.19 -44.17 41.89
C ILE A 697 7.21 -45.11 42.55
N ALA A 698 8.42 -44.63 42.87
CA ALA A 698 9.46 -45.46 43.46
C ALA A 698 9.07 -46.03 44.84
N PHE A 699 8.37 -45.26 45.68
CA PHE A 699 7.82 -45.76 46.95
C PHE A 699 6.65 -46.72 46.74
N SER A 700 5.78 -46.48 45.76
CA SER A 700 4.71 -47.41 45.43
C SER A 700 5.24 -48.78 44.99
N LEU A 701 6.33 -48.80 44.21
CA LEU A 701 7.00 -50.03 43.77
C LEU A 701 7.82 -50.69 44.88
N ARG A 702 8.38 -49.90 45.81
CA ARG A 702 9.01 -50.41 47.03
C ARG A 702 8.00 -51.16 47.92
N LEU A 703 6.78 -50.63 48.07
CA LEU A 703 5.69 -51.32 48.81
C LEU A 703 5.29 -52.66 48.17
N GLN A 704 5.64 -52.86 46.90
CA GLN A 704 5.42 -54.08 46.14
C GLN A 704 6.68 -54.97 46.05
N ASP A 705 7.70 -54.70 46.87
CA ASP A 705 9.01 -55.39 46.90
C ASP A 705 9.76 -55.41 45.55
N GLN A 706 9.50 -54.46 44.64
CA GLN A 706 10.15 -54.39 43.33
C GLN A 706 11.45 -53.58 43.30
N ILE A 707 11.68 -52.73 44.30
CA ILE A 707 12.84 -51.82 44.39
C ILE A 707 13.41 -51.88 45.81
N SER A 708 14.74 -51.96 45.95
CA SER A 708 15.41 -52.00 47.26
C SER A 708 15.60 -50.59 47.86
N GLU A 709 15.85 -50.51 49.17
CA GLU A 709 16.20 -49.22 49.81
C GLU A 709 17.51 -48.64 49.27
N GLY A 710 18.46 -49.49 48.86
CA GLY A 710 19.72 -49.06 48.25
C GLY A 710 19.52 -48.38 46.89
N ASP A 711 18.57 -48.87 46.08
CA ASP A 711 18.25 -48.29 44.77
C ASP A 711 17.60 -46.90 44.93
N LEU A 712 16.73 -46.72 45.93
CA LEU A 712 16.13 -45.41 46.23
C LEU A 712 17.18 -44.37 46.61
N VAL A 713 18.15 -44.76 47.44
CA VAL A 713 19.26 -43.89 47.82
C VAL A 713 20.11 -43.55 46.59
N ALA A 714 20.43 -44.54 45.74
CA ALA A 714 21.18 -44.30 44.51
C ALA A 714 20.44 -43.33 43.55
N THR A 715 19.13 -43.50 43.37
CA THR A 715 18.31 -42.56 42.58
C THR A 715 18.26 -41.17 43.22
N ALA A 716 18.22 -41.06 44.55
CA ALA A 716 18.26 -39.77 45.24
C ALA A 716 19.56 -39.01 44.98
N TYR A 717 20.72 -39.68 45.01
CA TYR A 717 21.99 -39.05 44.65
C TYR A 717 22.03 -38.63 43.17
N SER A 718 21.57 -39.48 42.26
CA SER A 718 21.57 -39.16 40.82
C SER A 718 20.66 -37.97 40.48
N VAL A 719 19.45 -37.94 41.05
CA VAL A 719 18.51 -36.82 40.88
C VAL A 719 19.04 -35.55 41.56
N ALA A 720 19.65 -35.66 42.75
CA ALA A 720 20.26 -34.52 43.43
C ALA A 720 21.43 -33.93 42.62
N GLU A 721 22.29 -34.76 42.02
CA GLU A 721 23.34 -34.32 41.11
C GLU A 721 22.76 -33.58 39.89
N GLY A 722 21.71 -34.14 39.27
CA GLY A 722 21.00 -33.50 38.16
C GLY A 722 20.35 -32.16 38.52
N LEU A 723 19.74 -32.07 39.71
CA LEU A 723 19.14 -30.84 40.24
C LEU A 723 20.22 -29.79 40.55
N SER A 724 21.32 -30.18 41.19
CA SER A 724 22.46 -29.31 41.46
C SER A 724 23.10 -28.78 40.18
N GLY A 725 23.25 -29.62 39.15
CA GLY A 725 23.71 -29.19 37.82
C GLY A 725 22.79 -28.16 37.14
N LYS A 726 21.51 -28.09 37.53
CA LYS A 726 20.53 -27.07 37.09
C LYS A 726 20.39 -25.90 38.07
N LYS A 727 21.27 -25.78 39.07
CA LYS A 727 21.24 -24.77 40.15
C LYS A 727 19.99 -24.83 41.04
N ARG A 728 19.25 -25.96 41.06
CA ARG A 728 18.08 -26.18 41.93
C ARG A 728 18.50 -26.77 43.28
N TYR A 729 19.38 -26.06 43.99
CA TYR A 729 20.07 -26.57 45.17
C TYR A 729 19.16 -26.85 46.38
N GLN A 730 18.08 -26.07 46.56
CA GLN A 730 17.10 -26.33 47.64
C GLN A 730 16.38 -27.66 47.45
N GLU A 731 16.03 -27.98 46.21
CA GLU A 731 15.34 -29.23 45.88
C GLU A 731 16.30 -30.42 45.94
N ALA A 732 17.54 -30.26 45.46
CA ALA A 732 18.59 -31.26 45.61
C ALA A 732 18.84 -31.61 47.08
N ALA A 733 18.98 -30.60 47.93
CA ALA A 733 19.14 -30.79 49.37
C ALA A 733 17.94 -31.49 50.00
N ARG A 734 16.71 -31.13 49.60
CA ARG A 734 15.50 -31.80 50.07
C ARG A 734 15.44 -33.27 49.67
N VAL A 735 15.80 -33.59 48.42
CA VAL A 735 15.89 -34.98 47.94
C VAL A 735 16.93 -35.78 48.74
N LEU A 736 18.10 -35.20 49.01
CA LEU A 736 19.16 -35.83 49.81
C LEU A 736 18.75 -36.03 51.28
N LEU A 737 17.96 -35.12 51.86
CA LEU A 737 17.45 -35.26 53.22
C LEU A 737 16.33 -36.30 53.32
N ASP A 738 15.30 -36.15 52.49
CA ASP A 738 14.07 -36.93 52.59
C ASP A 738 14.28 -38.38 52.10
N TYR A 739 15.11 -38.58 51.06
CA TYR A 739 15.29 -39.88 50.40
C TYR A 739 16.71 -40.44 50.53
N GLY A 740 17.74 -39.59 50.42
CA GLY A 740 19.14 -39.99 50.61
C GLY A 740 19.55 -40.18 52.08
N LYS A 741 18.80 -39.60 53.02
CA LYS A 741 19.11 -39.53 54.46
C LYS A 741 20.52 -38.99 54.77
N ASP A 742 21.09 -38.20 53.85
CA ASP A 742 22.44 -37.63 53.98
C ASP A 742 22.36 -36.13 54.24
N VAL A 743 22.49 -35.78 55.51
CA VAL A 743 22.41 -34.39 55.97
C VAL A 743 23.66 -33.60 55.58
N ARG A 744 24.83 -34.24 55.47
CA ARG A 744 26.09 -33.55 55.14
C ARG A 744 26.05 -33.08 53.69
N GLU A 745 25.69 -33.94 52.76
CA GLU A 745 25.59 -33.59 51.33
C GLU A 745 24.43 -32.63 51.04
N ALA A 746 23.35 -32.70 51.81
CA ALA A 746 22.28 -31.71 51.73
C ALA A 746 22.75 -30.31 52.17
N VAL A 747 23.53 -30.22 53.25
CA VAL A 747 24.12 -28.96 53.72
C VAL A 747 25.12 -28.42 52.69
N ILE A 748 25.96 -29.27 52.09
CA ILE A 748 26.88 -28.87 51.01
C ILE A 748 26.11 -28.27 49.84
N SER A 749 25.04 -28.95 49.39
CA SER A 749 24.19 -28.45 48.30
C SER A 749 23.57 -27.09 48.62
N LEU A 750 23.07 -26.88 49.86
CA LEU A 750 22.50 -25.59 50.27
C LEU A 750 23.53 -24.47 50.35
N VAL A 751 24.75 -24.78 50.81
CA VAL A 751 25.86 -23.82 50.87
C VAL A 751 26.30 -23.41 49.47
N GLN A 752 26.41 -24.37 48.53
CA GLN A 752 26.68 -24.09 47.10
C GLN A 752 25.60 -23.19 46.46
N GLY A 753 24.35 -23.28 46.93
CA GLY A 753 23.24 -22.44 46.50
C GLY A 753 23.07 -21.12 47.26
N ASN A 754 24.02 -20.73 48.14
CA ASN A 754 23.93 -19.56 49.01
C ASN A 754 22.69 -19.54 49.95
N HIS A 755 22.11 -20.71 50.27
CA HIS A 755 20.96 -20.85 51.16
C HIS A 755 21.37 -21.12 52.61
N PHE A 756 22.22 -20.24 53.16
CA PHE A 756 22.83 -20.38 54.48
C PHE A 756 21.83 -20.44 55.64
N SER A 757 20.70 -19.73 55.54
CA SER A 757 19.63 -19.80 56.55
C SER A 757 19.07 -21.21 56.70
N GLU A 758 18.81 -21.89 55.58
CA GLU A 758 18.26 -23.24 55.57
C GLU A 758 19.30 -24.28 55.96
N ALA A 759 20.55 -24.13 55.49
CA ALA A 759 21.67 -24.97 55.91
C ALA A 759 21.85 -24.94 57.44
N ARG A 760 21.85 -23.75 58.06
CA ARG A 760 21.95 -23.59 59.52
C ARG A 760 20.76 -24.19 60.26
N ARG A 761 19.54 -24.03 59.73
CA ARG A 761 18.32 -24.62 60.30
C ARG A 761 18.43 -26.14 60.32
N ILE A 762 18.83 -26.77 59.22
CA ILE A 762 19.01 -28.23 59.11
C ILE A 762 20.11 -28.72 60.04
N ILE A 763 21.27 -28.06 60.08
CA ILE A 763 22.37 -28.41 61.00
C ILE A 763 21.90 -28.41 62.46
N THR A 764 21.15 -27.36 62.85
CA THR A 764 20.61 -27.24 64.20
C THR A 764 19.53 -28.30 64.47
N MET A 765 18.65 -28.54 63.51
CA MET A 765 17.56 -29.53 63.59
C MET A 765 18.08 -30.96 63.77
N HIS A 766 19.22 -31.29 63.14
CA HIS A 766 19.85 -32.61 63.23
C HIS A 766 20.99 -32.69 64.28
N SER A 767 21.19 -31.66 65.09
CA SER A 767 22.21 -31.59 66.15
C SER A 767 23.66 -31.80 65.69
N MET A 768 24.02 -31.44 64.45
CA MET A 768 25.36 -31.63 63.87
C MET A 768 26.15 -30.33 63.77
N LEU A 769 26.37 -29.66 64.90
CA LEU A 769 26.97 -28.33 64.96
C LEU A 769 28.37 -28.21 64.35
N GLY A 770 29.15 -29.30 64.28
CA GLY A 770 30.47 -29.33 63.63
C GLY A 770 30.44 -28.91 62.16
N LEU A 771 29.32 -29.15 61.45
CA LEU A 771 29.16 -28.76 60.05
C LEU A 771 29.12 -27.23 59.84
N LEU A 772 28.87 -26.44 60.89
CA LEU A 772 28.94 -24.98 60.81
C LEU A 772 30.38 -24.51 60.54
N GLU A 773 31.33 -25.04 61.29
CA GLU A 773 32.75 -24.69 61.15
C GLU A 773 33.37 -25.36 59.92
N GLU A 774 32.96 -26.60 59.62
CA GLU A 774 33.53 -27.37 58.51
C GLU A 774 33.04 -26.92 57.12
N ILE A 775 31.78 -26.51 56.99
CA ILE A 775 31.13 -26.32 55.67
C ILE A 775 30.55 -24.90 55.52
N VAL A 776 29.83 -24.40 56.53
CA VAL A 776 29.12 -23.11 56.43
C VAL A 776 30.08 -21.92 56.50
N TYR A 777 31.06 -21.92 57.41
CA TYR A 777 32.02 -20.81 57.54
C TYR A 777 32.93 -20.66 56.32
N PRO A 778 33.56 -21.73 55.78
CA PRO A 778 34.34 -21.63 54.56
C PRO A 778 33.47 -21.24 53.36
N GLY A 779 32.29 -21.83 53.22
CA GLY A 779 31.37 -21.53 52.12
C GLY A 779 30.85 -20.09 52.13
N ALA A 780 30.67 -19.48 53.30
CA ALA A 780 30.28 -18.07 53.42
C ALA A 780 31.40 -17.12 52.96
N LEU A 781 32.66 -17.44 53.25
CA LEU A 781 33.82 -16.67 52.78
C LEU A 781 34.05 -16.84 51.28
N GLU A 782 33.87 -18.07 50.77
CA GLU A 782 33.93 -18.35 49.33
C GLU A 782 32.84 -17.58 48.57
N SER A 783 31.61 -17.59 49.09
CA SER A 783 30.49 -16.81 48.53
C SER A 783 30.79 -15.30 48.53
N ARG A 784 31.39 -14.76 49.60
CA ARG A 784 31.85 -13.36 49.64
C ARG A 784 32.90 -13.09 48.56
N ALA A 785 33.88 -13.98 48.40
CA ALA A 785 34.93 -13.82 47.41
C ALA A 785 34.37 -13.83 45.98
N GLN A 786 33.42 -14.73 45.68
CA GLN A 786 32.73 -14.78 44.40
C GLN A 786 31.96 -13.48 44.12
N ILE A 787 31.22 -12.96 45.10
CA ILE A 787 30.50 -11.69 44.97
C ILE A 787 31.48 -10.52 44.70
N ALA A 788 32.63 -10.50 45.38
CA ALA A 788 33.65 -9.47 45.19
C ALA A 788 34.29 -9.53 43.80
N GLU A 789 34.56 -10.73 43.29
CA GLU A 789 35.06 -10.94 41.92
C GLU A 789 34.05 -10.47 40.89
N GLU A 790 32.78 -10.88 41.01
CA GLU A 790 31.70 -10.44 40.12
C GLU A 790 31.53 -8.92 40.14
N LEU A 791 31.59 -8.30 41.32
CA LEU A 791 31.53 -6.85 41.48
C LEU A 791 32.70 -6.16 40.77
N GLY A 792 33.91 -6.72 40.89
CA GLY A 792 35.12 -6.26 40.19
C GLY A 792 34.98 -6.32 38.67
N GLU A 793 34.46 -7.42 38.13
CA GLU A 793 34.21 -7.58 36.69
C GLU A 793 33.20 -6.56 36.18
N ILE A 794 32.07 -6.38 36.89
CA ILE A 794 31.03 -5.41 36.53
C ILE A 794 31.63 -4.01 36.50
N LYS A 795 32.45 -3.67 37.50
CA LYS A 795 33.14 -2.37 37.60
C LYS A 795 34.12 -2.13 36.46
N GLU A 796 34.94 -3.11 36.10
CA GLU A 796 35.89 -2.97 34.99
C GLU A 796 35.16 -2.85 33.64
N GLN A 797 34.12 -3.65 33.42
CA GLN A 797 33.32 -3.60 32.20
C GLN A 797 32.58 -2.26 32.07
N LEU A 798 31.99 -1.74 33.16
CA LEU A 798 31.34 -0.43 33.16
C LEU A 798 32.31 0.67 32.73
N LYS A 799 33.52 0.70 33.31
CA LYS A 799 34.55 1.70 32.96
C LYS A 799 34.92 1.67 31.47
N LYS A 800 35.13 0.47 30.91
CA LYS A 800 35.45 0.30 29.48
C LYS A 800 34.29 0.76 28.59
N GLN A 801 33.05 0.43 28.95
CA GLN A 801 31.86 0.80 28.17
C GLN A 801 31.59 2.30 28.20
N VAL A 802 31.72 2.95 29.37
CA VAL A 802 31.59 4.41 29.51
C VAL A 802 32.65 5.13 28.68
N ALA A 803 33.91 4.70 28.76
CA ALA A 803 35.00 5.28 27.97
C ALA A 803 34.73 5.15 26.45
N ARG A 804 34.30 3.96 26.01
CA ARG A 804 33.99 3.71 24.59
C ARG A 804 32.78 4.52 24.10
N LEU A 805 31.75 4.69 24.93
CA LEU A 805 30.60 5.54 24.62
C LEU A 805 31.02 7.01 24.47
N ARG A 806 31.95 7.50 25.30
CA ARG A 806 32.51 8.86 25.14
C ARG A 806 33.22 9.02 23.80
N GLU A 807 34.03 8.04 23.39
CA GLU A 807 34.70 8.05 22.07
C GLU A 807 33.69 8.06 20.90
N LEU A 808 32.64 7.24 20.99
CA LEU A 808 31.61 7.18 19.95
C LEU A 808 30.80 8.48 19.85
N ARG A 809 30.56 9.17 20.98
CA ARG A 809 29.90 10.48 20.99
C ARG A 809 30.73 11.55 20.26
N VAL A 810 32.05 11.52 20.43
CA VAL A 810 32.95 12.40 19.67
C VAL A 810 32.88 12.06 18.17
N LYS A 811 32.96 10.77 17.83
CA LYS A 811 32.89 10.32 16.43
C LYS A 811 31.54 10.62 15.75
N LYS A 812 30.43 10.56 16.49
CA LYS A 812 29.08 10.93 16.02
C LYS A 812 29.00 12.40 15.59
N VAL A 813 29.79 13.27 16.21
CA VAL A 813 29.87 14.70 15.88
C VAL A 813 30.87 14.96 14.74
N GLU A 814 32.02 14.28 14.75
CA GLU A 814 33.10 14.49 13.76
C GLU A 814 32.81 13.86 12.39
N GLU A 815 32.18 12.68 12.35
CA GLU A 815 31.96 11.88 11.12
C GLU A 815 30.55 11.26 11.07
N PRO A 816 29.48 12.07 10.87
CA PRO A 816 28.10 11.59 10.94
C PRO A 816 27.74 10.55 9.86
N ASP A 817 28.21 10.72 8.62
CA ASP A 817 27.86 9.80 7.52
C ASP A 817 28.46 8.39 7.68
N ALA A 818 29.70 8.32 8.20
CA ALA A 818 30.36 7.06 8.54
C ALA A 818 29.74 6.38 9.78
N PHE A 819 29.24 7.16 10.73
CA PHE A 819 28.60 6.68 11.95
C PHE A 819 27.23 6.01 11.67
N TYR A 820 26.41 6.61 10.82
CA TYR A 820 25.11 6.06 10.38
C TYR A 820 25.20 5.08 9.19
N GLY A 821 26.42 4.84 8.66
CA GLY A 821 26.69 3.78 7.69
C GLY A 821 26.22 4.07 6.26
N VAL A 822 26.32 5.33 5.81
CA VAL A 822 26.02 5.72 4.42
C VAL A 822 27.28 5.61 3.56
N GLU A 823 27.72 4.39 3.27
CA GLU A 823 28.70 4.14 2.20
C GLU A 823 28.16 3.10 1.20
N ASP A 824 28.43 3.37 -0.08
CA ASP A 824 27.92 2.72 -1.28
C ASP A 824 27.96 1.19 -1.24
N MET A 825 26.81 0.59 -1.55
CA MET A 825 26.60 -0.85 -1.64
C MET A 825 27.23 -1.52 -2.88
N GLU A 826 28.13 -0.85 -3.61
CA GLU A 826 28.61 -1.31 -4.92
C GLU A 826 30.06 -1.87 -4.98
N LEU A 827 30.88 -1.80 -3.91
CA LEU A 827 32.34 -2.02 -4.09
C LEU A 827 33.06 -3.06 -3.22
N HIS A 828 32.39 -3.94 -2.47
CA HIS A 828 33.05 -5.02 -1.72
C HIS A 828 32.68 -6.44 -2.19
N ASN A 829 32.82 -6.68 -3.49
CA ASN A 829 32.88 -8.01 -4.09
C ASN A 829 34.27 -8.27 -4.73
N VAL A 830 35.37 -8.10 -3.99
CA VAL A 830 36.69 -8.61 -4.42
C VAL A 830 37.53 -8.99 -3.19
N ASP A 831 37.93 -10.27 -3.16
CA ASP A 831 38.99 -10.93 -2.38
C ASP A 831 38.89 -10.95 -0.84
N VAL A 832 38.70 -12.13 -0.24
CA VAL A 832 39.69 -13.22 -0.11
C VAL A 832 38.91 -14.52 0.16
N MET A 833 38.99 -15.42 -0.82
CA MET A 833 38.69 -16.83 -0.65
C MET A 833 39.91 -17.48 0.02
N THR A 834 39.71 -18.11 1.18
CA THR A 834 40.54 -19.24 1.61
C THR A 834 39.65 -20.33 2.21
N ASP A 835 39.50 -21.37 1.38
CA ASP A 835 39.35 -22.79 1.69
C ASP A 835 38.18 -23.36 2.53
N VAL A 836 37.33 -24.08 1.76
CA VAL A 836 36.86 -25.47 1.97
C VAL A 836 35.49 -25.70 2.64
N SER A 837 34.57 -26.14 1.78
CA SER A 837 33.39 -27.02 1.99
C SER A 837 32.09 -26.44 2.57
N MET A 838 31.10 -26.17 1.70
CA MET A 838 29.73 -26.74 1.70
C MET A 838 28.80 -26.01 0.71
N ALA A 839 28.05 -26.78 -0.08
CA ALA A 839 27.08 -26.33 -1.09
C ALA A 839 25.70 -25.95 -0.46
N PRO A 840 24.79 -25.28 -1.20
CA PRO A 840 23.86 -24.28 -0.65
C PRO A 840 22.47 -24.83 -0.28
N THR A 841 21.89 -24.29 0.80
CA THR A 841 20.43 -24.24 1.01
C THR A 841 20.05 -22.79 1.31
N MET A 842 19.52 -22.10 0.29
CA MET A 842 18.93 -20.78 0.42
C MET A 842 17.46 -20.90 0.88
N PHE A 843 17.00 -19.84 1.57
CA PHE A 843 15.62 -19.57 2.00
C PHE A 843 15.08 -20.33 3.22
N THR A 844 15.43 -19.84 4.42
CA THR A 844 14.50 -19.56 5.55
C THR A 844 15.26 -19.05 6.77
N ARG A 845 15.92 -17.87 6.68
CA ARG A 845 16.66 -17.32 7.84
C ARG A 845 16.95 -15.82 7.76
N SER A 846 15.95 -15.01 7.42
CA SER A 846 16.14 -13.55 7.28
C SER A 846 16.03 -12.78 8.62
N LYS A 847 15.22 -13.20 9.60
CA LYS A 847 15.04 -12.42 10.85
C LYS A 847 16.15 -12.65 11.90
N ARG A 848 16.53 -13.92 12.14
CA ARG A 848 17.60 -14.29 13.10
C ARG A 848 19.02 -13.89 12.69
N LYS A 849 19.27 -13.57 11.42
CA LYS A 849 20.60 -13.16 10.93
C LYS A 849 20.83 -11.66 11.11
N MET A 850 19.76 -10.85 11.07
CA MET A 850 19.77 -9.42 11.37
C MET A 850 20.03 -9.18 12.87
N GLU A 851 19.33 -9.91 13.75
CA GLU A 851 19.54 -9.85 15.21
C GLU A 851 20.96 -10.26 15.64
N ARG A 852 21.57 -11.22 14.92
CA ARG A 852 22.97 -11.63 15.14
C ARG A 852 23.99 -10.62 14.60
N LYS A 853 23.63 -9.79 13.61
CA LYS A 853 24.48 -8.70 13.09
C LYS A 853 24.45 -7.47 14.00
N VAL A 854 23.29 -7.12 14.56
CA VAL A 854 23.18 -6.09 15.61
C VAL A 854 23.95 -6.52 16.87
N GLY A 855 23.94 -7.82 17.19
CA GLY A 855 24.76 -8.39 18.27
C GLY A 855 26.27 -8.39 18.04
N SER A 856 26.76 -8.11 16.82
CA SER A 856 28.20 -8.07 16.51
C SER A 856 28.78 -6.65 16.45
N GLY A 857 27.97 -5.61 16.76
CA GLY A 857 28.37 -4.20 16.89
C GLY A 857 29.45 -3.76 15.92
N ARG A 858 29.09 -3.32 14.71
CA ARG A 858 30.08 -2.83 13.74
C ARG A 858 30.81 -1.63 14.36
N LYS A 859 32.12 -1.76 14.58
CA LYS A 859 32.90 -0.76 15.31
C LYS A 859 32.80 0.63 14.66
N GLY A 860 32.52 1.65 15.45
CA GLY A 860 32.42 3.05 15.06
C GLY A 860 31.07 3.47 14.51
N THR A 861 30.01 2.68 14.68
CA THR A 861 28.67 2.93 14.13
C THR A 861 27.59 2.98 15.20
N VAL A 862 26.38 3.44 14.82
CA VAL A 862 25.17 3.48 15.68
C VAL A 862 24.85 2.11 16.31
N ASP A 863 25.14 1.01 15.60
CA ASP A 863 24.90 -0.35 16.11
C ASP A 863 25.84 -0.69 17.29
N GLU A 864 27.06 -0.14 17.32
CA GLU A 864 27.97 -0.28 18.47
C GLU A 864 27.46 0.51 19.68
N GLU A 865 26.93 1.72 19.47
CA GLU A 865 26.34 2.53 20.54
C GLU A 865 25.10 1.85 21.14
N GLU A 866 24.17 1.34 20.32
CA GLU A 866 22.99 0.60 20.80
C GLU A 866 23.39 -0.65 21.58
N TYR A 867 24.39 -1.40 21.10
CA TYR A 867 24.92 -2.57 21.79
C TYR A 867 25.49 -2.20 23.16
N LEU A 868 26.28 -1.14 23.26
CA LEU A 868 26.88 -0.68 24.51
C LEU A 868 25.82 -0.22 25.51
N LEU A 869 24.78 0.51 25.10
CA LEU A 869 23.66 0.89 25.98
C LEU A 869 22.90 -0.34 26.53
N ARG A 870 22.63 -1.34 25.68
CA ARG A 870 22.04 -2.61 26.12
C ARG A 870 22.98 -3.38 27.06
N SER A 871 24.29 -3.29 26.84
CA SER A 871 25.29 -3.91 27.71
C SER A 871 25.31 -3.26 29.10
N VAL A 872 25.29 -1.92 29.20
CA VAL A 872 25.19 -1.21 30.48
C VAL A 872 23.90 -1.56 31.22
N THR A 873 22.77 -1.69 30.50
CA THR A 873 21.49 -2.14 31.09
C THR A 873 21.60 -3.55 31.69
N LYS A 874 22.30 -4.47 31.00
CA LYS A 874 22.60 -5.81 31.53
C LYS A 874 23.53 -5.75 32.74
N LEU A 875 24.51 -4.85 32.76
CA LEU A 875 25.39 -4.65 33.93
C LEU A 875 24.61 -4.19 35.17
N VAL A 876 23.64 -3.28 35.01
CA VAL A 876 22.75 -2.86 36.11
C VAL A 876 21.92 -4.04 36.62
N THR A 877 21.39 -4.88 35.72
CA THR A 877 20.62 -6.07 36.10
C THR A 877 21.50 -7.11 36.83
N ARG A 878 22.73 -7.32 36.35
CA ARG A 878 23.72 -8.19 36.99
C ARG A 878 24.07 -7.66 38.38
N PHE A 879 24.33 -6.36 38.51
CA PHE A 879 24.59 -5.72 39.80
C PHE A 879 23.43 -5.88 40.79
N ASN A 880 22.18 -5.67 40.35
CA ASN A 880 21.01 -5.90 41.21
C ASN A 880 20.91 -7.36 41.69
N THR A 881 21.33 -8.33 40.87
CA THR A 881 21.37 -9.75 41.25
C THR A 881 22.46 -10.02 42.28
N THR A 882 23.69 -9.55 42.02
CA THR A 882 24.82 -9.63 42.94
C THR A 882 24.51 -8.92 44.28
N GLN A 883 23.77 -7.81 44.24
CA GLN A 883 23.30 -7.09 45.43
C GLN A 883 22.30 -7.92 46.25
N ALA A 884 21.36 -8.62 45.59
CA ALA A 884 20.41 -9.50 46.26
C ALA A 884 21.10 -10.73 46.89
N GLU A 885 22.11 -11.30 46.21
CA GLU A 885 22.93 -12.39 46.74
C GLU A 885 23.73 -11.94 47.97
N ALA A 886 24.37 -10.76 47.89
CA ALA A 886 25.06 -10.15 49.03
C ALA A 886 24.12 -9.87 50.20
N MET A 887 22.89 -9.39 49.94
CA MET A 887 21.87 -9.17 50.97
C MET A 887 21.52 -10.46 51.71
N ASN A 888 21.45 -11.59 51.02
CA ASN A 888 21.19 -12.89 51.65
C ASN A 888 22.38 -13.39 52.47
N LEU A 889 23.61 -13.06 52.07
CA LEU A 889 24.85 -13.49 52.74
C LEU A 889 25.19 -12.64 53.98
N LEU A 890 25.03 -11.31 53.91
CA LEU A 890 25.48 -10.36 54.93
C LEU A 890 24.98 -10.66 56.36
N PRO A 891 23.70 -11.00 56.61
CA PRO A 891 23.22 -11.35 57.95
C PRO A 891 23.95 -12.54 58.57
N HIS A 892 24.45 -13.46 57.74
CA HIS A 892 25.19 -14.63 58.17
C HIS A 892 26.63 -14.29 58.52
N LEU A 893 27.31 -13.51 57.68
CA LEU A 893 28.66 -12.99 57.96
C LEU A 893 28.71 -12.22 59.30
N PHE A 894 27.69 -11.41 59.61
CA PHE A 894 27.64 -10.67 60.87
C PHE A 894 27.41 -11.55 62.12
N GLN A 895 26.88 -12.76 61.95
CA GLN A 895 26.58 -13.70 63.06
C GLN A 895 27.72 -14.69 63.34
N PHE A 896 28.70 -14.82 62.44
CA PHE A 896 29.84 -15.73 62.58
C PHE A 896 31.02 -15.09 63.34
N ALA A 897 32.24 -15.56 63.09
CA ALA A 897 33.45 -15.09 63.75
C ALA A 897 33.83 -13.65 63.32
N GLU A 898 34.76 -13.02 64.05
CA GLU A 898 35.14 -11.63 63.79
C GLU A 898 35.73 -11.44 62.39
N GLU A 899 36.43 -12.44 61.85
CA GLU A 899 36.94 -12.46 60.47
C GLU A 899 35.80 -12.32 59.44
N HIS A 900 34.68 -13.04 59.62
CA HIS A 900 33.51 -12.93 58.75
C HIS A 900 32.83 -11.56 58.87
N ARG A 901 32.84 -10.97 60.07
CA ARG A 901 32.26 -9.63 60.29
C ARG A 901 33.07 -8.54 59.60
N GLU A 902 34.39 -8.64 59.60
CA GLU A 902 35.27 -7.73 58.86
C GLU A 902 34.99 -7.82 57.35
N GLU A 903 34.98 -9.04 56.81
CA GLU A 903 34.65 -9.29 55.39
C GLU A 903 33.24 -8.79 55.01
N GLY A 904 32.26 -8.93 55.93
CA GLY A 904 30.92 -8.38 55.74
C GLY A 904 30.87 -6.84 55.73
N ARG A 905 31.67 -6.17 56.58
CA ARG A 905 31.79 -4.70 56.59
C ARG A 905 32.44 -4.19 55.30
N ASP A 906 33.46 -4.87 54.81
CA ASP A 906 34.16 -4.47 53.59
C ASP A 906 33.31 -4.71 52.34
N LEU A 907 32.62 -5.86 52.24
CA LEU A 907 31.66 -6.10 51.16
C LEU A 907 30.54 -5.05 51.13
N GLN A 908 30.01 -4.65 52.30
CA GLN A 908 29.01 -3.59 52.40
C GLN A 908 29.56 -2.26 51.85
N ARG A 909 30.80 -1.88 52.19
CA ARG A 909 31.43 -0.66 51.68
C ARG A 909 31.64 -0.70 50.17
N GLU A 910 32.16 -1.82 49.65
CA GLU A 910 32.41 -2.02 48.21
C GLU A 910 31.12 -1.89 47.38
N LEU A 911 30.02 -2.46 47.86
CA LEU A 911 28.71 -2.35 47.22
C LEU A 911 28.14 -0.92 47.30
N GLU A 912 28.29 -0.20 48.41
CA GLU A 912 27.81 1.19 48.55
C GLU A 912 28.57 2.14 47.61
N ASP A 913 29.89 1.99 47.55
CA ASP A 913 30.75 2.82 46.70
C ASP A 913 30.49 2.54 45.22
N PHE A 914 30.37 1.25 44.84
CA PHE A 914 30.07 0.91 43.45
C PHE A 914 28.64 1.28 43.03
N ALA A 915 27.64 1.15 43.91
CA ALA A 915 26.28 1.61 43.61
C ALA A 915 26.23 3.11 43.29
N ARG A 916 27.05 3.92 43.98
CA ARG A 916 27.20 5.35 43.71
C ARG A 916 27.86 5.60 42.36
N GLU A 917 28.99 4.93 42.08
CA GLU A 917 29.74 5.01 40.82
C GLU A 917 28.86 4.59 39.62
N LEU A 918 28.11 3.51 39.76
CA LEU A 918 27.19 3.00 38.75
C LEU A 918 26.06 3.99 38.47
N LYS A 919 25.47 4.59 39.52
CA LYS A 919 24.43 5.60 39.37
C LYS A 919 24.92 6.83 38.63
N GLU A 920 26.08 7.36 39.02
CA GLU A 920 26.71 8.51 38.36
C GLU A 920 26.99 8.22 36.88
N SER A 921 27.50 7.03 36.57
CA SER A 921 27.79 6.59 35.20
C SER A 921 26.52 6.43 34.35
N VAL A 922 25.45 5.85 34.91
CA VAL A 922 24.15 5.72 34.22
C VAL A 922 23.50 7.09 34.01
N ASP A 923 23.57 7.98 35.00
CA ASP A 923 23.08 9.35 34.88
C ASP A 923 23.86 10.15 33.81
N GLU A 924 25.18 9.95 33.69
CA GLU A 924 26.00 10.54 32.62
C GLU A 924 25.65 10.00 31.23
N ILE A 925 25.47 8.68 31.09
CA ILE A 925 25.15 8.07 29.79
C ILE A 925 23.76 8.51 29.32
N TRP A 926 22.75 8.61 30.17
CA TRP A 926 21.39 9.01 29.75
C TRP A 926 21.10 10.53 29.90
N LYS A 927 22.12 11.37 30.06
CA LYS A 927 21.95 12.84 30.13
C LYS A 927 21.65 13.40 28.72
N LYS A 928 20.43 13.90 28.51
CA LYS A 928 20.07 14.61 27.26
C LYS A 928 20.89 15.91 27.12
N PRO A 929 21.38 16.28 25.93
CA PRO A 929 21.94 17.60 25.69
C PRO A 929 20.90 18.68 26.04
N GLN A 930 21.28 19.73 26.78
CA GLN A 930 20.45 20.93 26.92
C GLN A 930 20.49 21.67 25.57
N ASP A 931 19.34 21.79 24.92
CA ASP A 931 19.21 22.42 23.61
C ASP A 931 19.67 23.89 23.63
N ALA A 932 20.31 24.31 22.54
CA ALA A 932 20.29 25.70 22.14
C ALA A 932 18.82 26.10 21.94
N GLU A 933 18.34 26.97 22.82
CA GLU A 933 17.06 27.64 22.69
C GLU A 933 17.01 28.39 21.35
N ALA A 934 16.10 27.97 20.47
CA ALA A 934 15.54 28.84 19.44
C ALA A 934 14.02 28.59 19.39
N GLU A 935 13.35 29.63 19.87
CA GLU A 935 11.92 29.91 19.96
C GLU A 935 11.04 29.40 18.80
N GLY A 936 9.78 29.07 19.15
CA GLY A 936 8.64 29.26 18.26
C GLY A 936 7.80 28.02 18.02
N GLU A 937 6.76 27.82 18.84
CA GLU A 937 5.64 26.94 18.52
C GLU A 937 4.97 27.34 17.19
N THR A 938 4.67 26.37 16.32
CA THR A 938 3.29 26.03 15.89
C THR A 938 3.27 24.89 14.88
N SER A 939 2.16 24.17 14.89
CA SER A 939 1.90 22.86 14.32
C SER A 939 1.64 22.84 12.80
N ALA A 940 2.21 21.86 12.09
CA ALA A 940 1.60 21.21 10.92
C ALA A 940 2.26 19.86 10.58
N GLU A 941 1.44 18.92 10.11
CA GLU A 941 1.70 17.53 9.69
C GLU A 941 2.47 17.52 8.35
N GLY A 942 3.01 16.47 7.75
CA GLY A 942 3.05 15.02 7.94
C GLY A 942 3.95 14.36 6.87
N TRP A 943 4.59 15.11 5.94
CA TRP A 943 5.64 14.62 5.03
C TRP A 943 7.03 15.19 5.33
N ALA A 944 7.20 16.48 5.62
CA ALA A 944 8.45 17.02 6.16
C ALA A 944 8.67 16.49 7.58
N LYS A 945 7.58 16.39 8.37
CA LYS A 945 7.58 15.62 9.59
C LYS A 945 7.93 14.17 9.31
N ARG A 946 7.37 13.47 8.30
CA ARG A 946 7.73 12.07 7.93
C ARG A 946 9.09 11.88 7.26
N MET A 947 9.69 12.86 6.59
CA MET A 947 11.03 12.80 5.96
C MET A 947 12.07 13.21 6.97
N GLN A 948 11.80 14.21 7.82
CA GLN A 948 12.53 14.39 9.07
C GLN A 948 12.24 13.27 10.06
N GLU A 949 11.08 12.58 10.01
CA GLU A 949 10.77 11.38 10.82
C GLU A 949 11.48 10.21 10.19
N TYR A 950 11.66 10.14 8.86
CA TYR A 950 12.34 9.06 8.14
C TYR A 950 13.86 9.24 8.23
N GLU A 951 14.36 10.47 8.21
CA GLU A 951 15.73 10.86 8.52
C GLU A 951 15.99 10.79 10.04
N LYS A 952 15.06 11.17 10.94
CA LYS A 952 15.11 10.88 12.39
C LYS A 952 14.93 9.39 12.69
N GLN A 953 14.18 8.64 11.88
CA GLN A 953 14.01 7.18 12.01
C GLN A 953 15.23 6.45 11.42
N ARG A 954 16.00 7.08 10.54
CA ARG A 954 17.34 6.60 10.11
C ARG A 954 18.43 7.02 11.10
N GLN A 955 18.27 8.18 11.76
CA GLN A 955 19.12 8.68 12.83
C GLN A 955 18.48 8.49 14.21
N ILE A 956 17.88 7.32 14.47
CA ILE A 956 17.30 7.08 15.80
C ILE A 956 18.43 7.13 16.80
N ASP A 957 18.35 8.06 17.74
CA ASP A 957 19.29 8.08 18.86
C ASP A 957 19.11 6.76 19.63
N PRO A 958 20.16 5.94 19.78
CA PRO A 958 20.07 4.67 20.50
C PRO A 958 19.48 4.79 21.91
N MET A 959 19.55 5.99 22.52
CA MET A 959 18.95 6.31 23.82
C MET A 959 17.42 6.30 23.82
N ASP A 960 16.75 6.49 22.68
CA ASP A 960 15.27 6.43 22.58
C ASP A 960 14.76 4.98 22.47
N LYS A 961 15.60 4.04 22.02
CA LYS A 961 15.28 2.60 21.94
C LYS A 961 15.61 1.85 23.22
N VAL A 962 16.65 2.27 23.94
CA VAL A 962 17.13 1.61 25.16
C VAL A 962 16.81 2.51 26.35
N ALA A 963 15.72 2.16 27.05
CA ALA A 963 15.29 2.88 28.24
C ALA A 963 16.39 2.87 29.32
N LYS A 964 16.46 3.97 30.07
CA LYS A 964 17.37 4.10 31.20
C LYS A 964 17.09 2.98 32.23
N PRO A 965 18.10 2.17 32.63
CA PRO A 965 17.88 1.13 33.61
C PRO A 965 17.56 1.73 34.98
N GLU A 966 16.56 1.16 35.66
CA GLU A 966 16.22 1.55 37.03
C GLU A 966 17.17 0.86 38.03
N LEU A 967 17.87 1.68 38.82
CA LEU A 967 18.60 1.21 39.99
C LEU A 967 17.59 1.05 41.12
N VAL A 968 17.30 -0.19 41.49
CA VAL A 968 16.38 -0.49 42.58
C VAL A 968 17.00 0.06 43.87
N LYS A 969 16.38 1.07 44.49
CA LYS A 969 16.69 1.49 45.86
C LYS A 969 16.13 0.43 46.83
N GLN A 970 16.75 -0.73 46.91
CA GLN A 970 16.49 -1.64 48.03
C GLN A 970 17.14 -1.03 49.27
N GLU A 971 16.46 -1.06 50.41
CA GLU A 971 17.08 -0.76 51.70
C GLU A 971 17.84 -2.01 52.15
N TRP A 972 19.11 -2.13 51.76
CA TRP A 972 19.94 -3.32 51.97
C TRP A 972 20.87 -3.20 53.19
N ASN A 973 20.79 -2.10 53.91
CA ASN A 973 21.64 -1.80 55.05
C ASN A 973 21.03 -2.40 56.31
N THR A 974 21.64 -3.45 56.88
CA THR A 974 21.46 -3.76 58.29
C THR A 974 21.96 -2.57 59.10
N GLN A 975 21.05 -1.79 59.71
CA GLN A 975 21.39 -0.57 60.48
C GLN A 975 22.42 -0.81 61.60
N LEU A 976 22.68 -2.08 61.96
CA LEU A 976 23.70 -2.51 62.91
C LEU A 976 25.12 -2.02 62.58
N SER A 977 25.51 -1.84 61.31
CA SER A 977 26.86 -1.39 60.97
C SER A 977 27.11 0.11 61.20
N ARG A 978 26.06 0.92 61.39
CA ARG A 978 26.18 2.37 61.67
C ARG A 978 26.20 2.70 63.16
N VAL A 979 25.70 1.80 64.00
CA VAL A 979 25.81 1.94 65.45
C VAL A 979 27.18 1.40 65.82
N GLY A 980 28.14 2.30 66.00
CA GLY A 980 29.36 1.99 66.74
C GLY A 980 29.01 1.61 68.18
N LEU A 981 28.55 0.37 68.39
CA LEU A 981 28.49 -0.24 69.70
C LEU A 981 29.93 -0.59 70.09
N GLY A 982 30.61 0.40 70.66
CA GLY A 982 31.60 0.12 71.69
C GLY A 982 30.88 -0.62 72.83
N MET A 983 30.72 -1.94 72.70
CA MET A 983 30.47 -2.80 73.84
C MET A 983 31.82 -3.33 74.30
N GLY A 984 32.36 -2.63 75.29
CA GLY A 984 33.46 -3.13 76.09
C GLY A 984 33.14 -4.52 76.62
N SER A 985 34.21 -5.32 76.69
CA SER A 985 34.31 -6.59 77.39
C SER A 985 33.25 -6.79 78.48
N ARG A 986 32.34 -7.74 78.28
CA ARG A 986 31.72 -8.49 79.37
C ARG A 986 31.92 -9.97 79.09
N LYS A 987 32.59 -10.60 80.05
CA LYS A 987 32.90 -12.02 80.16
C LYS A 987 31.67 -12.91 79.99
#